data_AF-A0A673Y1E4-F1
#
_entry.id   AF-A0A673Y1E4-F1
#
_cell.length_a   1.000
_cell.length_b   1.000
_cell.length_c   1.000
_cell.angle_alpha   90.00
_cell.angle_beta   90.00
_cell.angle_gamma   90.00
#
_symmetry.space_group_name_H-M   'P 1'
#
loop_
_entity.id
_entity.type
_entity.pdbx_description
1 polymer ?
#
loop_
_entity_poly.entity_id
_entity_poly.type
_entity_poly.pdbx_seq_one_letter_code
_entity_poly.pdbx_strand_id
1 'polypeptide(L)'
;MKQTRKLNCKGLLQSSYSSHDSLSPSPQVATEKVAGKLSSTLSWVKNSVSHTVSQMASQVATPSTTSSSTSLSSSSPTSASPAKLSPDELELLAKLEEQNRLLETDSKSLRSVNGSRRNSVSSLVSSSSASSNLSHLEEDSWILWGRIVNEWEEVRKKKEKQLKDLVRKGIPHHFRAIVWQLLCNAQNMPIKDQYSELLKMTSPCEKLIRRDIARTYPEHEFFKEDSLGQEVLFNVMKAYSLVDREVGYCQGSAFIVGLLLMQMPEEEAFCVFVKLMQDYRLRELFKPSMAELGLCMYQFEFMIQELLPDLHIHFQAQSFHTSMYASSWFLTIFLTSFPLPVATRIFDIFMLEGLEIVFRVGLAILQLNQAELIQLDMEGMLQHFQRVIPHQLESGPDKVILAAYNVKYNAKKMKKLEKEYTTIKTKEMEEQVEIKRLRTENRLLKQRIDTLEKVSETKEESILQLERELVQARLKEAESQCALKEMQDKILDIEKRNTSLPDDTNVVRLQEELIAVKLREAEAVTGQKELRQQVRDVEEHWQRHLARTAGRWKDSPKKNAMSELQDELMSVRLREAEAQAELRESRQRMMELETQNQIHGNQLRRAEQEGRGFQEHVTVLTAQNKSLYVQLQEIKRKQAEIECKNKEEVMAVRLREADNIAAMAELQQQISELEIQKEEGKVQGQLNNTDSSQYIRDLKDQIAELKHEIRCLKGQRAGSMSNQPSFDRIRIVNHYIPDDESYQSSDEDAGKTPSHLDPQQSSSSHTSLIRLHPSLDLDNRLGDTDSEGDDDGEGLVLSVPPNGTHKHTIV
;
A
#
# COMPACT_ATOMS: atom_id res chain seq x y z
N MET A 1 -6.84 6.56 -34.80
CA MET A 1 -6.07 7.49 -35.67
C MET A 1 -5.88 8.83 -34.94
N LYS A 2 -4.96 9.69 -35.40
CA LYS A 2 -4.66 10.98 -34.75
C LYS A 2 -5.79 11.99 -34.96
N GLN A 3 -6.04 12.86 -33.98
CA GLN A 3 -6.84 14.08 -34.17
C GLN A 3 -6.02 15.30 -33.75
N THR A 4 -5.53 16.05 -34.73
CA THR A 4 -4.70 17.24 -34.54
C THR A 4 -5.53 18.52 -34.63
N ARG A 5 -5.35 19.45 -33.70
CA ARG A 5 -5.58 20.88 -33.93
C ARG A 5 -4.44 21.73 -33.36
N LYS A 6 -3.76 22.48 -34.22
CA LYS A 6 -3.01 23.69 -33.88
C LYS A 6 -3.95 24.88 -34.07
N LEU A 7 -3.92 25.84 -33.15
CA LEU A 7 -3.99 27.30 -33.36
C LEU A 7 -3.54 27.89 -32.00
N ASN A 8 -2.48 28.70 -31.85
CA ASN A 8 -2.03 29.92 -32.53
C ASN A 8 -2.78 31.19 -32.09
N CYS A 9 -2.19 31.93 -31.15
CA CYS A 9 -2.43 33.35 -30.90
C CYS A 9 -1.08 34.04 -30.61
N LYS A 10 -0.86 35.19 -31.24
CA LYS A 10 0.21 36.16 -30.93
C LYS A 10 -0.44 37.47 -30.49
N GLY A 11 0.26 38.27 -29.70
CA GLY A 11 0.07 39.72 -29.67
C GLY A 11 0.06 40.33 -28.28
N LEU A 12 0.58 41.57 -28.21
CA LEU A 12 0.57 42.50 -27.07
C LEU A 12 1.43 42.03 -25.86
N LEU A 13 2.36 42.83 -25.31
CA LEU A 13 2.73 44.23 -25.57
C LEU A 13 4.25 44.41 -25.74
N GLN A 14 4.65 45.49 -26.40
CA GLN A 14 6.03 45.89 -26.66
C GLN A 14 6.16 47.40 -26.47
N SER A 15 7.00 47.86 -25.54
CA SER A 15 7.75 49.12 -25.63
C SER A 15 8.58 49.38 -24.37
N SER A 16 9.89 49.49 -24.51
CA SER A 16 10.67 50.68 -24.10
C SER A 16 12.14 50.48 -24.49
N TYR A 17 12.70 51.42 -25.25
CA TYR A 17 14.12 51.48 -25.60
C TYR A 17 14.87 52.37 -24.59
N SER A 18 16.11 52.02 -24.24
CA SER A 18 17.29 52.80 -24.69
C SER A 18 18.60 52.07 -24.37
N SER A 19 19.67 52.41 -25.08
CA SER A 19 20.98 51.76 -25.03
C SER A 19 21.91 52.34 -23.97
N HIS A 20 22.90 51.56 -23.55
CA HIS A 20 24.24 52.08 -23.27
C HIS A 20 25.30 51.00 -23.56
N ASP A 21 26.26 51.30 -24.44
CA ASP A 21 27.39 50.43 -24.73
C ASP A 21 28.51 50.57 -23.69
N SER A 22 29.10 49.45 -23.30
CA SER A 22 30.48 49.39 -22.77
C SER A 22 31.06 47.98 -22.94
N LEU A 23 32.22 47.86 -23.59
CA LEU A 23 32.89 46.57 -23.77
C LEU A 23 33.51 46.07 -22.46
N SER A 24 33.31 44.79 -22.16
CA SER A 24 34.06 44.03 -21.14
C SER A 24 34.39 42.62 -21.68
N PRO A 25 35.47 41.98 -21.20
CA PRO A 25 36.07 40.82 -21.88
C PRO A 25 35.36 39.48 -21.63
N SER A 26 35.62 38.50 -22.49
CA SER A 26 34.95 37.19 -22.49
C SER A 26 35.37 36.28 -21.31
N PRO A 27 34.49 35.36 -20.83
CA PRO A 27 34.72 34.64 -19.56
C PRO A 27 35.80 33.55 -19.58
N GLN A 28 36.27 33.13 -20.76
CA GLN A 28 37.08 31.91 -20.92
C GLN A 28 38.46 31.95 -20.23
N VAL A 29 38.98 33.13 -19.91
CA VAL A 29 40.32 33.30 -19.30
C VAL A 29 40.31 33.06 -17.77
N ALA A 30 39.14 33.07 -17.13
CA ALA A 30 39.01 32.86 -15.69
C ALA A 30 39.07 31.37 -15.30
N THR A 31 38.39 30.51 -16.06
CA THR A 31 38.29 29.07 -15.76
C THR A 31 39.64 28.36 -15.93
N GLU A 32 40.39 28.66 -17.00
CA GLU A 32 41.75 28.14 -17.20
C GLU A 32 42.70 28.51 -16.04
N LYS A 33 42.56 29.69 -15.43
CA LYS A 33 43.38 30.10 -14.28
C LYS A 33 43.05 29.37 -12.99
N VAL A 34 41.82 28.85 -12.82
CA VAL A 34 41.43 28.07 -11.64
C VAL A 34 41.72 26.59 -11.86
N ALA A 35 41.32 26.02 -13.01
CA ALA A 35 41.64 24.65 -13.39
C ALA A 35 43.17 24.45 -13.51
N GLY A 36 43.89 25.41 -14.11
CA GLY A 36 45.34 25.41 -14.17
C GLY A 36 46.01 25.53 -12.81
N LYS A 37 45.45 26.31 -11.86
CA LYS A 37 45.93 26.32 -10.47
C LYS A 37 45.69 24.99 -9.77
N LEU A 38 44.51 24.39 -9.86
CA LEU A 38 44.21 23.11 -9.22
C LEU A 38 45.00 21.95 -9.82
N SER A 39 45.14 21.89 -11.15
CA SER A 39 45.99 20.92 -11.85
C SER A 39 47.48 21.12 -11.52
N SER A 40 47.93 22.38 -11.42
CA SER A 40 49.27 22.72 -10.91
C SER A 40 49.44 22.29 -9.46
N THR A 41 48.46 22.50 -8.58
CA THR A 41 48.52 22.05 -7.18
C THR A 41 48.53 20.52 -7.07
N LEU A 42 47.69 19.79 -7.82
CA LEU A 42 47.71 18.33 -7.84
C LEU A 42 49.06 17.79 -8.36
N SER A 43 49.58 18.40 -9.43
CA SER A 43 50.89 18.07 -9.99
C SER A 43 52.03 18.43 -9.04
N TRP A 44 51.94 19.55 -8.34
CA TRP A 44 52.91 20.01 -7.35
C TRP A 44 52.89 19.13 -6.10
N VAL A 45 51.73 18.70 -5.60
CA VAL A 45 51.64 17.72 -4.51
C VAL A 45 52.23 16.39 -4.96
N LYS A 46 51.85 15.88 -6.14
CA LYS A 46 52.39 14.61 -6.70
C LYS A 46 53.90 14.67 -6.91
N ASN A 47 54.43 15.79 -7.40
CA ASN A 47 55.86 15.99 -7.63
C ASN A 47 56.63 16.25 -6.34
N SER A 48 56.09 17.03 -5.38
CA SER A 48 56.71 17.26 -4.07
C SER A 48 56.77 15.98 -3.26
N VAL A 49 55.70 15.18 -3.22
CA VAL A 49 55.73 13.85 -2.58
C VAL A 49 56.76 12.94 -3.26
N SER A 50 56.86 12.95 -4.60
CA SER A 50 57.89 12.21 -5.33
C SER A 50 59.31 12.71 -5.02
N HIS A 51 59.52 14.02 -4.88
CA HIS A 51 60.79 14.64 -4.51
C HIS A 51 61.20 14.32 -3.08
N THR A 52 60.28 14.41 -2.12
CA THR A 52 60.53 14.08 -0.70
C THR A 52 60.88 12.60 -0.54
N VAL A 53 60.14 11.70 -1.20
CA VAL A 53 60.48 10.26 -1.23
C VAL A 53 61.84 10.02 -1.89
N SER A 54 62.19 10.75 -2.95
CA SER A 54 63.49 10.64 -3.60
C SER A 54 64.64 11.15 -2.71
N GLN A 55 64.45 12.24 -1.98
CA GLN A 55 65.40 12.74 -0.97
C GLN A 55 65.58 11.75 0.19
N MET A 56 64.49 11.19 0.72
CA MET A 56 64.56 10.20 1.81
C MET A 56 65.22 8.89 1.36
N ALA A 57 64.91 8.40 0.16
CA ALA A 57 65.59 7.23 -0.43
C ALA A 57 67.11 7.47 -0.60
N SER A 58 67.50 8.70 -0.97
CA SER A 58 68.90 9.10 -1.13
C SER A 58 69.66 9.19 0.21
N GLN A 59 68.97 9.31 1.36
CA GLN A 59 69.59 9.38 2.69
C GLN A 59 69.87 8.01 3.33
N VAL A 60 69.40 6.91 2.74
CA VAL A 60 69.61 5.54 3.27
C VAL A 60 70.80 4.83 2.61
N ALA A 61 71.41 5.41 1.56
CA ALA A 61 72.40 4.74 0.72
C ALA A 61 73.74 5.50 0.58
N THR A 62 74.58 5.46 1.62
CA THR A 62 76.04 5.53 1.45
C THR A 62 76.72 4.50 2.36
N PRO A 63 77.89 3.98 1.96
CA PRO A 63 79.09 4.55 2.56
C PRO A 63 80.22 4.91 1.57
N SER A 64 80.99 5.92 1.97
CA SER A 64 82.43 6.12 1.73
C SER A 64 83.02 6.34 0.30
N THR A 65 83.66 7.51 0.19
CA THR A 65 85.01 7.78 -0.38
C THR A 65 85.28 8.13 -1.86
N THR A 66 86.19 9.11 -2.00
CA THR A 66 87.18 9.36 -3.08
C THR A 66 86.78 9.99 -4.44
N SER A 67 86.87 11.34 -4.45
CA SER A 67 87.79 12.17 -5.26
C SER A 67 87.56 12.51 -6.76
N SER A 68 87.92 13.78 -7.04
CA SER A 68 88.59 14.35 -8.24
C SER A 68 87.83 14.73 -9.53
N SER A 69 87.67 16.07 -9.69
CA SER A 69 88.10 16.93 -10.83
C SER A 69 87.38 16.97 -12.19
N THR A 70 87.15 18.21 -12.65
CA THR A 70 87.00 18.70 -14.05
C THR A 70 85.80 18.21 -14.89
N SER A 71 85.22 18.97 -15.83
CA SER A 71 85.46 20.35 -16.31
C SER A 71 84.20 20.93 -17.04
N LEU A 72 84.26 22.22 -17.41
CA LEU A 72 83.72 22.91 -18.61
C LEU A 72 82.88 22.07 -19.62
N SER A 73 81.84 22.58 -20.31
CA SER A 73 81.59 23.98 -20.76
C SER A 73 80.09 24.29 -21.04
N SER A 74 79.79 25.54 -21.41
CA SER A 74 78.44 26.10 -21.65
C SER A 74 78.02 26.22 -23.12
N SER A 75 76.71 26.23 -23.38
CA SER A 75 76.12 26.82 -24.61
C SER A 75 74.66 27.31 -24.40
N SER A 76 74.50 28.63 -24.35
CA SER A 76 73.22 29.38 -24.50
C SER A 76 72.88 29.54 -26.01
N PRO A 77 71.84 30.28 -26.51
CA PRO A 77 70.90 31.26 -25.91
C PRO A 77 69.40 30.88 -26.18
N THR A 78 68.32 31.69 -26.11
CA THR A 78 68.06 33.15 -26.26
C THR A 78 66.88 33.72 -25.44
N SER A 79 67.17 34.79 -24.69
CA SER A 79 66.35 35.99 -24.40
C SER A 79 64.79 35.96 -24.44
N ALA A 80 64.21 36.29 -23.29
CA ALA A 80 63.16 37.33 -23.17
C ALA A 80 63.49 38.19 -21.92
N SER A 81 63.09 39.48 -21.92
CA SER A 81 63.58 40.47 -20.93
C SER A 81 62.93 40.37 -19.55
N PRO A 82 63.65 40.67 -18.45
CA PRO A 82 63.07 40.68 -17.10
C PRO A 82 62.26 41.96 -16.84
N ALA A 83 61.16 41.82 -16.10
CA ALA A 83 60.48 42.95 -15.48
C ALA A 83 61.35 43.50 -14.33
N LYS A 84 61.46 44.83 -14.23
CA LYS A 84 62.10 45.48 -13.07
C LYS A 84 61.10 45.51 -11.92
N LEU A 85 61.45 44.85 -10.81
CA LEU A 85 60.76 45.02 -9.53
C LEU A 85 60.91 46.46 -9.03
N SER A 86 59.92 46.92 -8.28
CA SER A 86 59.88 48.25 -7.67
C SER A 86 60.82 48.38 -6.45
N PRO A 87 61.17 49.60 -6.02
CA PRO A 87 61.97 49.81 -4.81
C PRO A 87 61.32 49.19 -3.56
N ASP A 88 60.00 49.28 -3.46
CA ASP A 88 59.22 48.79 -2.31
C ASP A 88 59.25 47.25 -2.22
N GLU A 89 59.22 46.55 -3.36
CA GLU A 89 59.39 45.09 -3.43
C GLU A 89 60.81 44.67 -3.03
N LEU A 90 61.83 45.46 -3.39
CA LEU A 90 63.22 45.23 -2.96
C LEU A 90 63.40 45.46 -1.44
N GLU A 91 62.77 46.48 -0.86
CA GLU A 91 62.82 46.70 0.59
C GLU A 91 62.02 45.62 1.35
N LEU A 92 60.90 45.15 0.79
CA LEU A 92 60.13 44.04 1.36
C LEU A 92 60.90 42.71 1.32
N LEU A 93 61.60 42.42 0.22
CA LEU A 93 62.49 41.25 0.10
C LEU A 93 63.65 41.33 1.09
N ALA A 94 64.31 42.50 1.22
CA ALA A 94 65.38 42.69 2.20
C ALA A 94 64.89 42.48 3.64
N LYS A 95 63.67 42.94 3.97
CA LYS A 95 63.05 42.69 5.30
C LYS A 95 62.72 41.22 5.53
N LEU A 96 62.22 40.51 4.52
CA LEU A 96 61.97 39.06 4.58
C LEU A 96 63.27 38.25 4.75
N GLU A 97 64.34 38.65 4.06
CA GLU A 97 65.65 37.98 4.16
C GLU A 97 66.34 38.25 5.52
N GLU A 98 66.25 39.48 6.04
CA GLU A 98 66.68 39.83 7.40
C GLU A 98 65.90 39.03 8.47
N GLN A 99 64.58 38.90 8.31
CA GLN A 99 63.74 38.14 9.24
C GLN A 99 64.00 36.63 9.17
N ASN A 100 64.26 36.08 7.98
CA ASN A 100 64.72 34.70 7.85
C ASN A 100 66.10 34.48 8.48
N ARG A 101 67.02 35.46 8.39
CA ARG A 101 68.33 35.37 9.06
C ARG A 101 68.20 35.36 10.59
N LEU A 102 67.21 36.07 11.14
CA LEU A 102 66.87 36.03 12.57
C LEU A 102 66.33 34.64 13.00
N LEU A 103 65.40 34.06 12.23
CA LEU A 103 64.87 32.70 12.47
C LEU A 103 65.97 31.62 12.36
N GLU A 104 66.90 31.77 11.41
CA GLU A 104 68.09 30.92 11.27
C GLU A 104 69.09 31.08 12.44
N THR A 105 69.05 32.17 13.21
CA THR A 105 69.88 32.32 14.42
C THR A 105 69.23 31.79 15.69
N ASP A 106 67.93 32.02 15.91
CA ASP A 106 67.20 31.45 17.05
C ASP A 106 67.16 29.92 17.01
N SER A 107 66.93 29.34 15.84
CA SER A 107 66.94 27.88 15.62
C SER A 107 68.31 27.23 15.83
N LYS A 108 69.42 27.99 15.77
CA LYS A 108 70.76 27.54 16.18
C LYS A 108 71.01 27.73 17.68
N SER A 109 70.52 28.84 18.26
CA SER A 109 70.57 29.10 19.71
C SER A 109 69.92 27.97 20.50
N LEU A 110 68.71 27.57 20.11
CA LEU A 110 67.93 26.50 20.76
C LEU A 110 68.56 25.10 20.67
N ARG A 111 69.50 24.85 19.75
CA ARG A 111 70.21 23.56 19.65
C ARG A 111 71.40 23.41 20.60
N SER A 112 71.80 24.47 21.30
CA SER A 112 72.96 24.46 22.22
C SER A 112 72.62 23.99 23.65
N VAL A 113 71.36 24.13 24.08
CA VAL A 113 70.93 23.89 25.47
C VAL A 113 69.98 22.69 25.57
N ASN A 114 70.51 21.47 25.41
CA ASN A 114 69.81 20.28 25.89
C ASN A 114 70.76 19.14 26.27
N GLY A 115 71.55 19.35 27.33
CA GLY A 115 72.52 18.39 27.85
C GLY A 115 72.43 18.21 29.37
N SER A 116 71.97 17.03 29.80
CA SER A 116 72.08 16.48 31.17
C SER A 116 71.25 17.14 32.29
N ARG A 117 70.14 16.50 32.69
CA ARG A 117 69.98 15.80 34.00
C ARG A 117 68.59 15.16 34.17
N ARG A 118 68.37 14.47 35.30
CA ARG A 118 67.23 13.56 35.57
C ARG A 118 66.36 14.02 36.75
N ASN A 119 65.16 13.43 36.84
CA ASN A 119 64.23 13.34 37.98
C ASN A 119 63.34 14.56 38.32
N SER A 120 62.04 14.38 38.07
CA SER A 120 60.88 14.62 38.95
C SER A 120 60.70 15.94 39.72
N VAL A 121 59.60 16.64 39.41
CA VAL A 121 58.52 17.02 40.36
C VAL A 121 57.24 17.37 39.56
N SER A 122 56.08 17.41 40.23
CA SER A 122 54.74 17.53 39.64
C SER A 122 54.36 18.95 39.16
N SER A 123 53.44 18.97 38.18
CA SER A 123 52.38 19.98 37.96
C SER A 123 52.73 21.48 37.94
N LEU A 124 52.93 22.02 36.74
CA LEU A 124 52.15 23.17 36.23
C LEU A 124 51.81 22.88 34.76
N VAL A 125 50.57 23.17 34.33
CA VAL A 125 50.11 22.93 32.95
C VAL A 125 50.42 24.15 32.09
N SER A 126 51.21 23.95 31.03
CA SER A 126 51.53 24.99 30.04
C SER A 126 50.84 24.67 28.71
N SER A 127 49.95 25.56 28.26
CA SER A 127 49.14 25.39 27.04
C SER A 127 49.96 25.18 25.75
N SER A 128 51.24 25.57 25.76
CA SER A 128 52.18 25.45 24.65
C SER A 128 52.35 24.00 24.14
N SER A 129 52.34 23.01 25.03
CA SER A 129 52.58 21.61 24.67
C SER A 129 51.40 20.95 23.94
N ALA A 130 50.20 21.54 24.02
CA ALA A 130 49.04 21.04 23.26
C ALA A 130 49.23 21.29 21.75
N SER A 131 49.73 22.47 21.38
CA SER A 131 49.92 22.86 19.97
C SER A 131 50.98 21.99 19.28
N SER A 132 52.12 21.74 19.93
CA SER A 132 53.18 20.89 19.38
C SER A 132 52.78 19.42 19.25
N ASN A 133 51.93 18.92 20.15
CA ASN A 133 51.43 17.55 20.06
C ASN A 133 50.35 17.43 18.98
N LEU A 134 49.49 18.44 18.81
CA LEU A 134 48.49 18.47 17.74
C LEU A 134 49.16 18.51 16.37
N SER A 135 50.14 19.40 16.15
CA SER A 135 50.84 19.49 14.86
C SER A 135 51.57 18.19 14.50
N HIS A 136 52.23 17.54 15.48
CA HIS A 136 52.91 16.25 15.25
C HIS A 136 51.91 15.14 14.89
N LEU A 137 50.73 15.10 15.54
CA LEU A 137 49.67 14.14 15.23
C LEU A 137 49.03 14.38 13.86
N GLU A 138 48.92 15.64 13.43
CA GLU A 138 48.44 16.02 12.09
C GLU A 138 49.47 15.69 11.00
N GLU A 139 50.76 15.94 11.25
CA GLU A 139 51.87 15.53 10.37
C GLU A 139 51.97 14.00 10.22
N ASP A 140 51.90 13.24 11.32
CA ASP A 140 51.86 11.77 11.31
C ASP A 140 50.65 11.25 10.51
N SER A 141 49.47 11.86 10.70
CA SER A 141 48.25 11.53 9.98
C SER A 141 48.39 11.84 8.47
N TRP A 142 48.97 12.98 8.12
CA TRP A 142 49.21 13.39 6.73
C TRP A 142 50.18 12.44 6.02
N ILE A 143 51.30 12.09 6.66
CA ILE A 143 52.30 11.15 6.13
C ILE A 143 51.68 9.76 5.95
N LEU A 144 50.85 9.31 6.89
CA LEU A 144 50.14 8.03 6.82
C LEU A 144 49.13 8.00 5.65
N TRP A 145 48.28 9.01 5.51
CA TRP A 145 47.31 9.08 4.42
C TRP A 145 47.96 9.28 3.04
N GLY A 146 49.04 10.07 2.96
CA GLY A 146 49.84 10.20 1.74
C GLY A 146 50.46 8.87 1.30
N ARG A 147 50.96 8.06 2.24
CA ARG A 147 51.42 6.70 1.96
C ARG A 147 50.28 5.80 1.49
N ILE A 148 49.12 5.86 2.14
CA ILE A 148 47.93 5.05 1.79
C ILE A 148 47.41 5.34 0.39
N VAL A 149 47.39 6.61 -0.03
CA VAL A 149 46.99 7.01 -1.38
C VAL A 149 47.99 6.54 -2.44
N ASN A 150 49.29 6.62 -2.16
CA ASN A 150 50.34 6.15 -3.08
C ASN A 150 50.41 4.62 -3.19
N GLU A 151 50.30 3.90 -2.06
CA GLU A 151 50.36 2.44 -1.97
C GLU A 151 48.97 1.78 -2.11
N TRP A 152 47.96 2.48 -2.65
CA TRP A 152 46.54 2.11 -2.50
C TRP A 152 46.19 0.66 -2.81
N GLU A 153 46.65 0.14 -3.97
CA GLU A 153 46.35 -1.24 -4.38
C GLU A 153 46.99 -2.30 -3.48
N GLU A 154 48.12 -1.98 -2.83
CA GLU A 154 48.78 -2.83 -1.85
C GLU A 154 48.11 -2.72 -0.47
N VAL A 155 47.74 -1.51 -0.05
CA VAL A 155 47.00 -1.26 1.20
C VAL A 155 45.63 -1.92 1.17
N ARG A 156 44.88 -1.77 0.08
CA ARG A 156 43.59 -2.42 -0.15
C ARG A 156 43.68 -3.94 -0.02
N LYS A 157 44.70 -4.57 -0.61
CA LYS A 157 44.85 -6.04 -0.66
C LYS A 157 45.46 -6.65 0.61
N LYS A 158 46.40 -5.96 1.25
CA LYS A 158 47.22 -6.51 2.35
C LYS A 158 46.93 -5.89 3.72
N LYS A 159 46.26 -4.73 3.78
CA LYS A 159 46.04 -3.92 4.99
C LYS A 159 44.58 -3.44 5.11
N GLU A 160 43.63 -4.14 4.49
CA GLU A 160 42.20 -3.75 4.43
C GLU A 160 41.62 -3.35 5.80
N LYS A 161 41.89 -4.12 6.85
CA LYS A 161 41.43 -3.80 8.22
C LYS A 161 41.99 -2.46 8.72
N GLN A 162 43.27 -2.18 8.49
CA GLN A 162 43.89 -0.91 8.88
C GLN A 162 43.26 0.26 8.13
N LEU A 163 42.97 0.09 6.83
CA LEU A 163 42.24 1.10 6.04
C LEU A 163 40.85 1.36 6.62
N LYS A 164 40.10 0.31 6.97
CA LYS A 164 38.77 0.45 7.61
C LYS A 164 38.86 1.22 8.93
N ASP A 165 39.77 0.83 9.81
CA ASP A 165 39.93 1.46 11.12
C ASP A 165 40.47 2.92 11.03
N LEU A 166 41.11 3.31 9.91
CA LEU A 166 41.50 4.70 9.64
C LEU A 166 40.36 5.55 9.06
N VAL A 167 39.57 5.05 8.11
CA VAL A 167 38.36 5.75 7.61
C VAL A 167 37.36 6.00 8.75
N ARG A 168 37.21 5.03 9.66
CA ARG A 168 36.38 5.14 10.86
C ARG A 168 36.82 6.25 11.81
N LYS A 169 38.13 6.44 12.00
CA LYS A 169 38.69 7.59 12.75
C LYS A 169 38.45 8.90 12.01
N GLY A 170 38.78 8.92 10.72
CA GLY A 170 38.40 9.98 9.79
C GLY A 170 39.39 10.18 8.66
N ILE A 171 38.87 10.62 7.51
CA ILE A 171 39.66 11.03 6.36
C ILE A 171 39.93 12.55 6.51
N PRO A 172 41.20 13.01 6.59
CA PRO A 172 41.49 14.44 6.61
C PRO A 172 40.98 15.12 5.35
N HIS A 173 40.45 16.34 5.47
CA HIS A 173 39.74 17.05 4.39
C HIS A 173 40.49 17.03 3.06
N HIS A 174 41.78 17.37 3.06
CA HIS A 174 42.63 17.42 1.86
C HIS A 174 42.80 16.07 1.13
N PHE A 175 42.56 14.94 1.80
CA PHE A 175 42.62 13.61 1.20
C PHE A 175 41.26 13.09 0.70
N ARG A 176 40.12 13.66 1.16
CA ARG A 176 38.77 13.17 0.79
C ARG A 176 38.57 13.10 -0.72
N ALA A 177 38.96 14.16 -1.44
CA ALA A 177 38.89 14.25 -2.89
C ALA A 177 39.41 12.99 -3.61
N ILE A 178 40.52 12.43 -3.10
CA ILE A 178 41.22 11.29 -3.70
C ILE A 178 40.74 9.98 -3.06
N VAL A 179 40.63 9.91 -1.73
CA VAL A 179 40.26 8.69 -1.00
C VAL A 179 38.82 8.27 -1.32
N TRP A 180 37.87 9.19 -1.50
CA TRP A 180 36.51 8.88 -1.91
C TRP A 180 36.47 8.26 -3.33
N GLN A 181 37.18 8.84 -4.30
CA GLN A 181 37.31 8.27 -5.66
C GLN A 181 37.99 6.89 -5.65
N LEU A 182 39.00 6.70 -4.79
CA LEU A 182 39.71 5.44 -4.62
C LEU A 182 38.81 4.36 -4.00
N LEU A 183 38.05 4.68 -2.95
CA LEU A 183 37.12 3.77 -2.29
C LEU A 183 36.08 3.20 -3.27
N CYS A 184 35.40 4.07 -4.03
CA CYS A 184 34.35 3.65 -4.99
C CYS A 184 34.87 3.31 -6.41
N ASN A 185 36.20 3.32 -6.64
CA ASN A 185 36.84 3.08 -7.95
C ASN A 185 36.31 3.99 -9.09
N ALA A 186 36.14 5.29 -8.83
CA ALA A 186 35.61 6.25 -9.82
C ALA A 186 36.66 6.91 -10.75
N GLN A 187 37.97 6.72 -10.47
CA GLN A 187 39.05 7.52 -11.07
C GLN A 187 39.09 7.52 -12.62
N ASN A 188 38.84 6.36 -13.25
CA ASN A 188 39.02 6.14 -14.69
C ASN A 188 37.74 5.56 -15.32
N MET A 189 36.60 6.25 -15.17
CA MET A 189 35.33 5.79 -15.76
C MET A 189 35.15 6.27 -17.22
N PRO A 190 34.78 5.40 -18.18
CA PRO A 190 34.48 5.79 -19.56
C PRO A 190 33.28 6.73 -19.74
N ILE A 191 32.52 6.99 -18.67
CA ILE A 191 31.43 7.97 -18.66
C ILE A 191 31.94 9.41 -18.45
N LYS A 192 33.18 9.57 -17.95
CA LYS A 192 33.82 10.87 -17.76
C LYS A 192 33.98 11.61 -19.09
N ASP A 193 34.49 10.90 -20.10
CA ASP A 193 34.68 11.43 -21.46
C ASP A 193 33.36 11.90 -22.09
N GLN A 194 32.25 11.25 -21.74
CA GLN A 194 30.89 11.56 -22.20
C GLN A 194 30.26 12.74 -21.47
N TYR A 195 30.82 13.20 -20.35
CA TYR A 195 30.24 14.28 -19.53
C TYR A 195 30.03 15.56 -20.36
N SER A 196 31.04 15.94 -21.13
CA SER A 196 30.98 17.11 -22.02
C SER A 196 29.93 17.00 -23.13
N GLU A 197 29.44 15.79 -23.45
CA GLU A 197 28.35 15.56 -24.40
C GLU A 197 26.98 15.61 -23.72
N LEU A 198 26.86 14.99 -22.54
CA LEU A 198 25.65 15.02 -21.72
C LEU A 198 25.21 16.44 -21.37
N LEU A 199 26.15 17.35 -21.08
CA LEU A 199 25.84 18.76 -20.81
C LEU A 199 25.23 19.51 -22.02
N LYS A 200 25.53 19.08 -23.26
CA LYS A 200 25.00 19.68 -24.50
C LYS A 200 23.56 19.24 -24.80
N MET A 201 23.10 18.15 -24.19
CA MET A 201 21.72 17.65 -24.32
C MET A 201 20.75 18.44 -23.42
N THR A 202 19.43 18.25 -23.58
CA THR A 202 18.40 18.82 -22.70
C THR A 202 17.79 17.74 -21.83
N SER A 203 17.67 17.97 -20.52
CA SER A 203 17.02 17.05 -19.59
C SER A 203 15.56 17.45 -19.31
N PRO A 204 14.60 16.50 -19.25
CA PRO A 204 13.25 16.76 -18.74
C PRO A 204 13.22 17.30 -17.30
N CYS A 205 14.26 17.02 -16.52
CA CYS A 205 14.32 17.29 -15.08
C CYS A 205 14.80 18.71 -14.72
N GLU A 206 15.28 19.52 -15.68
CA GLU A 206 15.98 20.78 -15.39
C GLU A 206 15.21 21.76 -14.49
N LYS A 207 13.87 21.81 -14.60
CA LYS A 207 13.01 22.63 -13.74
C LYS A 207 12.96 22.14 -12.28
N LEU A 208 13.00 20.82 -12.07
CA LEU A 208 13.01 20.23 -10.72
C LEU A 208 14.39 20.39 -10.08
N ILE A 209 15.45 20.19 -10.87
CA ILE A 209 16.85 20.36 -10.44
C ILE A 209 17.08 21.80 -9.94
N ARG A 210 16.75 22.82 -10.75
CA ARG A 210 16.94 24.24 -10.36
C ARG A 210 16.21 24.61 -9.07
N ARG A 211 15.01 24.04 -8.83
CA ARG A 211 14.24 24.28 -7.60
C ARG A 211 14.89 23.68 -6.34
N ASP A 212 15.61 22.56 -6.45
CA ASP A 212 16.30 21.96 -5.30
C ASP A 212 17.65 22.64 -5.03
N ILE A 213 18.34 23.09 -6.07
CA ILE A 213 19.63 23.80 -5.97
C ILE A 213 19.50 25.09 -5.15
N ALA A 214 18.46 25.89 -5.38
CA ALA A 214 18.20 27.11 -4.62
C ALA A 214 18.02 26.90 -3.09
N ARG A 215 17.86 25.64 -2.63
CA ARG A 215 17.79 25.25 -1.22
C ARG A 215 18.87 24.24 -0.79
N THR A 216 19.85 23.96 -1.64
CA THR A 216 20.95 23.01 -1.37
C THR A 216 22.15 23.78 -0.81
N TYR A 217 22.36 23.69 0.52
CA TYR A 217 23.38 24.44 1.27
C TYR A 217 23.38 25.98 1.02
N PRO A 218 22.24 26.69 1.08
CA PRO A 218 22.14 28.09 0.65
C PRO A 218 23.01 29.07 1.47
N GLU A 219 23.34 28.71 2.72
CA GLU A 219 24.21 29.50 3.60
C GLU A 219 25.71 29.33 3.28
N HIS A 220 26.09 28.26 2.56
CA HIS A 220 27.47 27.92 2.27
C HIS A 220 28.02 28.79 1.13
N GLU A 221 29.15 29.48 1.36
CA GLU A 221 29.83 30.40 0.43
C GLU A 221 29.79 29.96 -1.04
N PHE A 222 30.13 28.69 -1.31
CA PHE A 222 30.20 28.14 -2.66
C PHE A 222 28.83 27.98 -3.36
N PHE A 223 27.73 27.85 -2.63
CA PHE A 223 26.38 27.57 -3.16
C PHE A 223 25.39 28.74 -3.00
N LYS A 224 25.88 29.94 -2.69
CA LYS A 224 25.08 31.18 -2.70
C LYS A 224 24.41 31.42 -4.06
N GLU A 225 23.38 32.26 -4.07
CA GLU A 225 22.62 32.59 -5.29
C GLU A 225 23.53 33.16 -6.40
N ASP A 226 23.26 32.76 -7.64
CA ASP A 226 24.06 33.03 -8.84
C ASP A 226 25.57 32.66 -8.75
N SER A 227 25.95 31.74 -7.85
CA SER A 227 27.31 31.23 -7.76
C SER A 227 27.67 30.16 -8.81
N LEU A 228 28.97 30.05 -9.11
CA LEU A 228 29.53 28.94 -9.89
C LEU A 228 29.19 27.57 -9.29
N GLY A 229 29.08 27.45 -7.97
CA GLY A 229 28.69 26.21 -7.29
C GLY A 229 27.29 25.74 -7.66
N GLN A 230 26.34 26.67 -7.82
CA GLN A 230 24.99 26.33 -8.30
C GLN A 230 24.99 25.88 -9.77
N GLU A 231 25.85 26.46 -10.62
CA GLU A 231 25.99 26.05 -12.02
C GLU A 231 26.58 24.63 -12.15
N VAL A 232 27.70 24.34 -11.47
CA VAL A 232 28.33 23.01 -11.55
C VAL A 232 27.46 21.92 -10.89
N LEU A 233 26.70 22.26 -9.83
CA LEU A 233 25.69 21.37 -9.26
C LEU A 233 24.53 21.11 -10.23
N PHE A 234 24.07 22.13 -10.97
CA PHE A 234 23.07 21.97 -12.02
C PHE A 234 23.59 21.04 -13.13
N ASN A 235 24.83 21.23 -13.57
CA ASN A 235 25.47 20.42 -14.60
C ASN A 235 25.56 18.94 -14.21
N VAL A 236 26.10 18.61 -13.02
CA VAL A 236 26.20 17.21 -12.56
C VAL A 236 24.83 16.55 -12.41
N MET A 237 23.86 17.23 -11.80
CA MET A 237 22.50 16.66 -11.66
C MET A 237 21.80 16.51 -13.02
N LYS A 238 21.99 17.46 -13.94
CA LYS A 238 21.47 17.41 -15.32
C LYS A 238 22.08 16.21 -16.06
N ALA A 239 23.40 16.08 -16.07
CA ALA A 239 24.09 14.98 -16.73
C ALA A 239 23.65 13.62 -16.17
N TYR A 240 23.59 13.47 -14.84
CA TYR A 240 23.12 12.22 -14.24
C TYR A 240 21.69 11.86 -14.67
N SER A 241 20.77 12.83 -14.71
CA SER A 241 19.38 12.61 -15.14
C SER A 241 19.21 12.21 -16.62
N LEU A 242 20.27 12.28 -17.41
CA LEU A 242 20.34 11.80 -18.79
C LEU A 242 20.94 10.40 -18.90
N VAL A 243 21.85 10.04 -17.97
CA VAL A 243 22.48 8.72 -17.82
C VAL A 243 21.47 7.69 -17.34
N ASP A 244 20.80 7.96 -16.23
CA ASP A 244 19.73 7.10 -15.70
C ASP A 244 18.37 7.78 -15.88
N ARG A 245 17.60 7.29 -16.85
CA ARG A 245 16.24 7.79 -17.14
C ARG A 245 15.13 7.07 -16.38
N GLU A 246 15.44 6.01 -15.63
CA GLU A 246 14.47 5.33 -14.74
C GLU A 246 14.35 6.11 -13.43
N VAL A 247 15.49 6.53 -12.88
CA VAL A 247 15.56 7.44 -11.72
C VAL A 247 15.38 8.89 -12.16
N GLY A 248 16.06 9.32 -13.23
CA GLY A 248 16.11 10.71 -13.68
C GLY A 248 16.73 11.61 -12.62
N TYR A 249 15.88 12.33 -11.90
CA TYR A 249 16.28 13.23 -10.83
C TYR A 249 15.38 13.01 -9.62
N CYS A 250 16.00 12.74 -8.46
CA CYS A 250 15.27 12.51 -7.21
C CYS A 250 15.61 13.58 -6.17
N GLN A 251 14.60 14.06 -5.44
CA GLN A 251 14.73 15.17 -4.49
C GLN A 251 15.71 14.83 -3.36
N GLY A 252 16.57 15.78 -2.98
CA GLY A 252 17.58 15.57 -1.93
C GLY A 252 18.89 14.96 -2.42
N SER A 253 18.92 14.30 -3.59
CA SER A 253 20.19 13.81 -4.18
C SER A 253 21.18 14.93 -4.52
N ALA A 254 20.67 16.16 -4.74
CA ALA A 254 21.49 17.36 -4.89
C ALA A 254 22.38 17.66 -3.68
N PHE A 255 22.00 17.28 -2.45
CA PHE A 255 22.83 17.47 -1.26
C PHE A 255 24.04 16.53 -1.25
N ILE A 256 23.91 15.32 -1.79
CA ILE A 256 25.02 14.38 -1.97
C ILE A 256 26.02 14.95 -2.98
N VAL A 257 25.54 15.40 -4.14
CA VAL A 257 26.40 15.98 -5.18
C VAL A 257 27.01 17.31 -4.72
N GLY A 258 26.28 18.13 -3.96
CA GLY A 258 26.80 19.34 -3.32
C GLY A 258 27.95 19.04 -2.37
N LEU A 259 27.86 18.00 -1.54
CA LEU A 259 28.98 17.55 -0.69
C LEU A 259 30.18 17.10 -1.54
N LEU A 260 29.96 16.34 -2.61
CA LEU A 260 31.05 15.90 -3.50
C LEU A 260 31.78 17.12 -4.11
N LEU A 261 31.02 18.11 -4.60
CA LEU A 261 31.56 19.34 -5.18
C LEU A 261 32.28 20.25 -4.18
N MET A 262 32.01 20.14 -2.87
CA MET A 262 32.84 20.78 -1.83
C MET A 262 34.21 20.13 -1.67
N GLN A 263 34.42 18.90 -2.15
CA GLN A 263 35.66 18.14 -1.97
C GLN A 263 36.44 17.91 -3.27
N MET A 264 35.79 17.81 -4.44
CA MET A 264 36.42 17.48 -5.73
C MET A 264 35.79 18.23 -6.91
N PRO A 265 36.47 18.31 -8.08
CA PRO A 265 35.93 19.00 -9.24
C PRO A 265 34.72 18.29 -9.87
N GLU A 266 34.07 18.98 -10.80
CA GLU A 266 32.77 18.63 -11.38
C GLU A 266 32.73 17.24 -12.04
N GLU A 267 33.74 16.89 -12.84
CA GLU A 267 33.79 15.61 -13.54
C GLU A 267 34.05 14.42 -12.59
N GLU A 268 34.92 14.61 -11.59
CA GLU A 268 35.16 13.63 -10.53
C GLU A 268 33.90 13.44 -9.66
N ALA A 269 33.22 14.52 -9.30
CA ALA A 269 31.99 14.49 -8.53
C ALA A 269 30.87 13.74 -9.29
N PHE A 270 30.75 13.96 -10.60
CA PHE A 270 29.86 13.19 -11.47
C PHE A 270 30.22 11.70 -11.48
N CYS A 271 31.50 11.32 -11.66
CA CYS A 271 31.92 9.92 -11.66
C CYS A 271 31.68 9.22 -10.32
N VAL A 272 31.97 9.89 -9.19
CA VAL A 272 31.68 9.38 -7.85
C VAL A 272 30.18 9.24 -7.63
N PHE A 273 29.36 10.20 -8.06
CA PHE A 273 27.90 10.10 -7.93
C PHE A 273 27.32 8.95 -8.77
N VAL A 274 27.77 8.77 -10.02
CA VAL A 274 27.41 7.60 -10.84
C VAL A 274 27.80 6.29 -10.12
N LYS A 275 28.97 6.24 -9.48
CA LYS A 275 29.38 5.07 -8.69
C LYS A 275 28.53 4.81 -7.44
N LEU A 276 28.15 5.86 -6.72
CA LEU A 276 27.24 5.73 -5.58
C LEU A 276 25.87 5.20 -5.98
N MET A 277 25.37 5.64 -7.14
CA MET A 277 24.11 5.14 -7.68
C MET A 277 24.24 3.66 -8.10
N GLN A 278 25.32 3.26 -8.78
CA GLN A 278 25.53 1.89 -9.24
C GLN A 278 25.82 0.89 -8.10
N ASP A 279 26.79 1.18 -7.24
CA ASP A 279 27.40 0.17 -6.36
C ASP A 279 26.90 0.25 -4.90
N TYR A 280 26.28 1.37 -4.48
CA TYR A 280 25.93 1.65 -3.07
C TYR A 280 24.41 1.62 -2.78
N ARG A 281 23.61 0.95 -3.64
CA ARG A 281 22.13 0.84 -3.59
C ARG A 281 21.34 2.15 -3.70
N LEU A 282 21.99 3.33 -3.76
CA LEU A 282 21.27 4.62 -3.81
C LEU A 282 20.31 4.74 -4.99
N ARG A 283 20.66 4.18 -6.16
CA ARG A 283 19.75 4.11 -7.32
C ARG A 283 18.40 3.50 -6.97
N GLU A 284 18.39 2.40 -6.24
CA GLU A 284 17.17 1.66 -5.92
C GLU A 284 16.35 2.39 -4.85
N LEU A 285 16.99 3.08 -3.90
CA LEU A 285 16.33 4.03 -2.98
C LEU A 285 15.64 5.19 -3.71
N PHE A 286 16.27 5.72 -4.76
CA PHE A 286 15.77 6.87 -5.51
C PHE A 286 14.78 6.55 -6.63
N LYS A 287 14.47 5.27 -6.90
CA LYS A 287 13.49 4.87 -7.92
C LYS A 287 12.10 5.46 -7.64
N PRO A 288 11.32 5.83 -8.68
CA PRO A 288 9.97 6.39 -8.50
C PRO A 288 8.98 5.54 -7.69
N SER A 289 9.22 4.23 -7.54
CA SER A 289 8.40 3.34 -6.72
C SER A 289 8.68 3.41 -5.22
N MET A 290 9.82 3.99 -4.80
CA MET A 290 10.30 4.04 -3.41
C MET A 290 10.34 2.67 -2.69
N ALA A 291 10.38 1.57 -3.44
CA ALA A 291 10.25 0.21 -2.90
C ALA A 291 11.40 -0.17 -1.96
N GLU A 292 12.63 0.19 -2.32
CA GLU A 292 13.84 0.00 -1.52
C GLU A 292 13.83 0.89 -0.27
N LEU A 293 13.30 2.12 -0.36
CA LEU A 293 13.14 3.01 0.79
C LEU A 293 12.15 2.41 1.79
N GLY A 294 11.02 1.87 1.31
CA GLY A 294 10.05 1.15 2.14
C GLY A 294 10.64 -0.11 2.80
N LEU A 295 11.51 -0.84 2.08
CA LEU A 295 12.29 -1.93 2.67
C LEU A 295 13.20 -1.43 3.81
N CYS A 296 13.92 -0.33 3.61
CA CYS A 296 14.77 0.25 4.65
C CYS A 296 13.95 0.73 5.86
N MET A 297 12.75 1.28 5.66
CA MET A 297 11.85 1.62 6.78
C MET A 297 11.43 0.37 7.57
N TYR A 298 10.97 -0.68 6.90
CA TYR A 298 10.59 -1.95 7.54
C TYR A 298 11.76 -2.60 8.30
N GLN A 299 12.95 -2.63 7.68
CA GLN A 299 14.16 -3.13 8.32
C GLN A 299 14.59 -2.29 9.54
N PHE A 300 14.48 -0.97 9.46
CA PHE A 300 14.85 -0.07 10.55
C PHE A 300 13.84 -0.13 11.70
N GLU A 301 12.55 -0.18 11.40
CA GLU A 301 11.48 -0.36 12.38
C GLU A 301 11.63 -1.68 13.14
N PHE A 302 11.97 -2.77 12.44
CA PHE A 302 12.30 -4.05 13.07
C PHE A 302 13.55 -3.95 13.98
N MET A 303 14.58 -3.20 13.59
CA MET A 303 15.75 -2.95 14.46
C MET A 303 15.37 -2.15 15.71
N ILE A 304 14.43 -1.20 15.61
CA ILE A 304 13.90 -0.45 16.76
C ILE A 304 13.09 -1.41 17.66
N GLN A 305 12.26 -2.28 17.10
CA GLN A 305 11.52 -3.31 17.85
C GLN A 305 12.44 -4.27 18.63
N GLU A 306 13.56 -4.72 18.05
CA GLU A 306 14.49 -5.65 18.68
C GLU A 306 15.41 -4.99 19.74
N LEU A 307 15.78 -3.72 19.54
CA LEU A 307 16.85 -3.07 20.32
C LEU A 307 16.37 -1.90 21.19
N LEU A 308 15.16 -1.39 20.97
CA LEU A 308 14.51 -0.29 21.69
C LEU A 308 12.99 -0.55 21.87
N PRO A 309 12.58 -1.70 22.47
CA PRO A 309 11.19 -2.15 22.47
C PRO A 309 10.21 -1.14 23.10
N ASP A 310 10.59 -0.47 24.19
CA ASP A 310 9.74 0.52 24.86
C ASP A 310 9.45 1.73 23.95
N LEU A 311 10.46 2.14 23.18
CA LEU A 311 10.36 3.23 22.21
C LEU A 311 9.51 2.81 21.00
N HIS A 312 9.62 1.55 20.56
CA HIS A 312 8.77 1.01 19.50
C HIS A 312 7.28 0.97 19.92
N ILE A 313 6.99 0.54 21.15
CA ILE A 313 5.63 0.53 21.71
C ILE A 313 5.08 1.97 21.80
N HIS A 314 5.90 2.92 22.26
CA HIS A 314 5.51 4.33 22.30
C HIS A 314 5.24 4.91 20.90
N PHE A 315 6.11 4.65 19.92
CA PHE A 315 5.90 5.06 18.53
C PHE A 315 4.61 4.48 17.94
N GLN A 316 4.30 3.20 18.22
CA GLN A 316 3.03 2.59 17.81
C GLN A 316 1.82 3.24 18.49
N ALA A 317 1.88 3.50 19.80
CA ALA A 317 0.81 4.16 20.54
C ALA A 317 0.54 5.59 20.03
N GLN A 318 1.58 6.31 19.61
CA GLN A 318 1.50 7.66 19.03
C GLN A 318 1.23 7.66 17.51
N SER A 319 1.06 6.50 16.86
CA SER A 319 0.99 6.34 15.39
C SER A 319 2.15 7.02 14.63
N PHE A 320 3.32 7.10 15.26
CA PHE A 320 4.49 7.80 14.76
C PHE A 320 5.36 6.87 13.92
N HIS A 321 5.10 6.83 12.62
CA HIS A 321 5.76 5.90 11.70
C HIS A 321 7.20 6.29 11.37
N THR A 322 8.06 5.27 11.27
CA THR A 322 9.49 5.37 10.91
C THR A 322 9.77 6.28 9.70
N SER A 323 8.88 6.24 8.70
CA SER A 323 8.96 7.05 7.48
C SER A 323 8.82 8.57 7.69
N MET A 324 8.20 9.02 8.78
CA MET A 324 7.97 10.45 9.07
C MET A 324 9.27 11.22 9.34
N TYR A 325 10.27 10.56 9.95
CA TYR A 325 11.53 11.19 10.33
C TYR A 325 12.75 10.57 9.63
N ALA A 326 12.78 9.25 9.38
CA ALA A 326 13.96 8.58 8.86
C ALA A 326 14.13 8.67 7.33
N SER A 327 13.09 9.04 6.57
CA SER A 327 13.15 9.06 5.09
C SER A 327 14.29 9.95 4.56
N SER A 328 14.52 11.13 5.16
CA SER A 328 15.64 12.02 4.80
C SER A 328 17.00 11.41 5.14
N TRP A 329 17.10 10.63 6.22
CA TRP A 329 18.34 9.99 6.68
C TRP A 329 18.88 9.00 5.64
N PHE A 330 17.99 8.13 5.12
CA PHE A 330 18.35 7.16 4.07
C PHE A 330 18.54 7.81 2.70
N LEU A 331 17.67 8.75 2.30
CA LEU A 331 17.77 9.40 0.98
C LEU A 331 18.94 10.39 0.85
N THR A 332 19.40 10.99 1.95
CA THR A 332 20.45 12.04 1.91
C THR A 332 21.68 11.72 2.74
N ILE A 333 21.77 10.53 3.35
CA ILE A 333 22.88 10.12 4.23
C ILE A 333 23.08 11.18 5.33
N PHE A 334 21.95 11.58 5.94
CA PHE A 334 21.82 12.65 6.94
C PHE A 334 22.22 14.08 6.50
N LEU A 335 22.62 14.33 5.25
CA LEU A 335 23.10 15.65 4.78
C LEU A 335 22.05 16.77 4.83
N THR A 336 20.76 16.43 4.90
CA THR A 336 19.65 17.38 5.11
C THR A 336 19.19 17.48 6.56
N SER A 337 19.84 16.78 7.50
CA SER A 337 19.35 16.61 8.87
C SER A 337 20.39 16.95 9.94
N PHE A 338 21.68 16.68 9.71
CA PHE A 338 22.74 16.92 10.71
C PHE A 338 23.77 17.96 10.22
N PRO A 339 24.49 18.64 11.13
CA PRO A 339 25.55 19.58 10.78
C PRO A 339 26.57 18.99 9.81
N LEU A 340 26.99 19.78 8.81
CA LEU A 340 27.85 19.35 7.70
C LEU A 340 29.12 18.59 8.14
N PRO A 341 29.85 18.96 9.22
CA PRO A 341 31.01 18.18 9.69
C PRO A 341 30.63 16.74 10.12
N VAL A 342 29.47 16.57 10.76
CA VAL A 342 28.97 15.28 11.22
C VAL A 342 28.49 14.44 10.04
N ALA A 343 27.68 15.03 9.16
CA ALA A 343 27.19 14.34 7.97
C ALA A 343 28.35 13.94 7.03
N THR A 344 29.38 14.78 6.86
CA THR A 344 30.61 14.45 6.11
C THR A 344 31.36 13.26 6.72
N ARG A 345 31.42 13.17 8.05
CA ARG A 345 32.09 12.05 8.75
C ARG A 345 31.30 10.75 8.68
N ILE A 346 29.96 10.81 8.64
CA ILE A 346 29.11 9.66 8.31
C ILE A 346 29.33 9.26 6.84
N PHE A 347 29.45 10.22 5.93
CA PHE A 347 29.69 10.00 4.51
C PHE A 347 31.06 9.34 4.23
N ASP A 348 32.13 9.75 4.92
CA ASP A 348 33.45 9.07 4.88
C ASP A 348 33.31 7.55 5.11
N ILE A 349 32.45 7.15 6.07
CA ILE A 349 32.22 5.75 6.43
C ILE A 349 31.24 5.07 5.46
N PHE A 350 30.21 5.79 4.98
CA PHE A 350 29.29 5.30 3.95
C PHE A 350 30.03 4.92 2.66
N MET A 351 31.06 5.70 2.27
CA MET A 351 31.94 5.41 1.13
C MET A 351 32.73 4.09 1.28
N LEU A 352 32.72 3.46 2.46
CA LEU A 352 33.42 2.21 2.78
C LEU A 352 32.48 1.06 3.18
N GLU A 353 31.41 1.35 3.92
CA GLU A 353 30.51 0.33 4.53
C GLU A 353 29.09 0.34 3.92
N GLY A 354 28.79 1.30 3.03
CA GLY A 354 27.47 1.45 2.41
C GLY A 354 26.36 1.73 3.41
N LEU A 355 25.12 1.33 3.08
CA LEU A 355 23.93 1.63 3.90
C LEU A 355 23.95 1.05 5.33
N GLU A 356 24.86 0.13 5.68
CA GLU A 356 24.97 -0.39 7.05
C GLU A 356 25.21 0.75 8.06
N ILE A 357 26.03 1.76 7.74
CA ILE A 357 26.27 2.88 8.65
C ILE A 357 25.02 3.74 8.88
N VAL A 358 24.09 3.78 7.91
CA VAL A 358 22.85 4.58 8.03
C VAL A 358 21.91 3.97 9.07
N PHE A 359 21.71 2.64 9.04
CA PHE A 359 20.96 1.92 10.08
C PHE A 359 21.62 2.09 11.46
N ARG A 360 22.95 1.97 11.52
CA ARG A 360 23.72 2.11 12.77
C ARG A 360 23.61 3.50 13.39
N VAL A 361 23.81 4.55 12.60
CA VAL A 361 23.70 5.94 13.06
C VAL A 361 22.26 6.28 13.41
N GLY A 362 21.28 5.88 12.59
CA GLY A 362 19.86 6.09 12.88
C GLY A 362 19.44 5.51 14.23
N LEU A 363 19.85 4.26 14.53
CA LEU A 363 19.54 3.64 15.81
C LEU A 363 20.33 4.25 16.98
N ALA A 364 21.59 4.63 16.76
CA ALA A 364 22.41 5.30 17.77
C ALA A 364 21.83 6.66 18.18
N ILE A 365 21.27 7.42 17.24
CA ILE A 365 20.57 8.69 17.50
C ILE A 365 19.32 8.46 18.35
N LEU A 366 18.54 7.41 18.06
CA LEU A 366 17.40 6.99 18.90
C LEU A 366 17.84 6.55 20.30
N GLN A 367 18.91 5.75 20.42
CA GLN A 367 19.50 5.35 21.71
C GLN A 367 19.93 6.54 22.56
N LEU A 368 20.57 7.55 21.95
CA LEU A 368 21.03 8.75 22.64
C LEU A 368 19.88 9.66 23.11
N ASN A 369 18.68 9.53 22.54
CA ASN A 369 17.52 10.38 22.83
C ASN A 369 16.31 9.62 23.43
N GLN A 370 16.42 8.32 23.68
CA GLN A 370 15.30 7.44 24.07
C GLN A 370 14.54 7.97 25.30
N ALA A 371 15.28 8.46 26.31
CA ALA A 371 14.70 8.99 27.54
C ALA A 371 13.89 10.29 27.36
N GLU A 372 14.19 11.06 26.30
CA GLU A 372 13.45 12.28 25.95
C GLU A 372 12.27 11.95 25.04
N LEU A 373 12.50 11.15 23.97
CA LEU A 373 11.49 10.77 22.98
C LEU A 373 10.28 10.03 23.59
N ILE A 374 10.49 9.20 24.62
CA ILE A 374 9.40 8.45 25.27
C ILE A 374 8.47 9.33 26.13
N GLN A 375 8.81 10.60 26.35
CA GLN A 375 7.98 11.59 27.07
C GLN A 375 7.19 12.51 26.13
N LEU A 376 7.42 12.41 24.81
CA LEU A 376 6.87 13.32 23.81
C LEU A 376 5.73 12.67 23.02
N ASP A 377 4.77 13.47 22.58
CA ASP A 377 3.72 13.06 21.65
C ASP A 377 4.22 13.07 20.19
N MET A 378 3.32 12.76 19.25
CA MET A 378 3.62 12.69 17.81
C MET A 378 4.27 13.99 17.27
N GLU A 379 3.76 15.17 17.64
CA GLU A 379 4.34 16.44 17.20
C GLU A 379 5.65 16.77 17.94
N GLY A 380 5.70 16.58 19.27
CA GLY A 380 6.88 16.80 20.08
C GLY A 380 8.07 15.98 19.59
N MET A 381 7.87 14.69 19.29
CA MET A 381 8.89 13.84 18.69
C MET A 381 9.38 14.39 17.35
N LEU A 382 8.46 14.80 16.46
CA LEU A 382 8.83 15.37 15.16
C LEU A 382 9.65 16.66 15.29
N GLN A 383 9.26 17.56 16.22
CA GLN A 383 10.03 18.76 16.53
C GLN A 383 11.41 18.43 17.14
N HIS A 384 11.52 17.36 17.96
CA HIS A 384 12.78 16.89 18.55
C HIS A 384 13.77 16.43 17.48
N PHE A 385 13.33 15.63 16.51
CA PHE A 385 14.14 15.20 15.37
C PHE A 385 14.57 16.35 14.45
N GLN A 386 13.72 17.35 14.26
CA GLN A 386 14.00 18.49 13.37
C GLN A 386 14.86 19.58 14.02
N ARG A 387 14.81 19.76 15.34
CA ARG A 387 15.47 20.87 16.04
C ARG A 387 16.47 20.41 17.09
N VAL A 388 16.05 19.63 18.09
CA VAL A 388 16.89 19.34 19.26
C VAL A 388 18.07 18.44 18.90
N ILE A 389 17.82 17.33 18.21
CA ILE A 389 18.85 16.38 17.82
C ILE A 389 19.96 17.05 16.99
N PRO A 390 19.69 17.81 15.91
CA PRO A 390 20.74 18.49 15.14
C PRO A 390 21.66 19.38 15.99
N HIS A 391 21.11 20.18 16.93
CA HIS A 391 21.92 21.03 17.81
C HIS A 391 22.78 20.22 18.80
N GLN A 392 22.30 19.08 19.31
CA GLN A 392 23.14 18.18 20.14
C GLN A 392 24.42 17.73 19.39
N LEU A 393 24.36 17.61 18.07
CA LEU A 393 25.46 17.11 17.24
C LEU A 393 26.48 18.19 16.82
N GLU A 394 26.22 19.47 17.06
CA GLU A 394 27.19 20.55 16.85
C GLU A 394 28.47 20.34 17.69
N SER A 395 28.34 19.65 18.83
CA SER A 395 29.44 19.23 19.70
C SER A 395 30.46 18.29 19.04
N GLY A 396 30.12 17.64 17.91
CA GLY A 396 31.05 16.89 17.08
C GLY A 396 30.60 15.46 16.71
N PRO A 397 31.29 14.82 15.75
CA PRO A 397 30.89 13.54 15.17
C PRO A 397 31.13 12.33 16.08
N ASP A 398 32.15 12.39 16.95
CA ASP A 398 32.74 11.19 17.56
C ASP A 398 31.77 10.48 18.53
N LYS A 399 30.94 11.22 19.25
CA LYS A 399 29.90 10.67 20.15
C LYS A 399 28.92 9.78 19.40
N VAL A 400 28.49 10.21 18.21
CA VAL A 400 27.52 9.48 17.36
C VAL A 400 28.19 8.29 16.69
N ILE A 401 29.41 8.45 16.16
CA ILE A 401 30.12 7.38 15.47
C ILE A 401 30.50 6.26 16.45
N LEU A 402 30.92 6.59 17.67
CA LEU A 402 31.18 5.61 18.73
C LEU A 402 29.90 4.85 19.12
N ALA A 403 28.77 5.55 19.28
CA ALA A 403 27.48 4.92 19.55
C ALA A 403 27.03 4.00 18.38
N ALA A 404 27.20 4.43 17.12
CA ALA A 404 26.87 3.66 15.92
C ALA A 404 27.67 2.35 15.78
N TYR A 405 28.90 2.28 16.31
CA TYR A 405 29.66 1.03 16.37
C TYR A 405 29.32 0.14 17.58
N ASN A 406 28.69 0.68 18.63
CA ASN A 406 28.10 -0.11 19.71
C ASN A 406 26.76 -0.77 19.31
N VAL A 407 26.06 -0.23 18.30
CA VAL A 407 24.85 -0.84 17.72
C VAL A 407 25.16 -2.21 17.11
N LYS A 408 24.35 -3.21 17.45
CA LYS A 408 24.44 -4.57 16.88
C LYS A 408 23.67 -4.62 15.56
N TYR A 409 24.40 -4.65 14.44
CA TYR A 409 23.84 -4.89 13.11
C TYR A 409 24.11 -6.33 12.66
N ASN A 410 23.11 -6.99 12.08
CA ASN A 410 23.20 -8.40 11.66
C ASN A 410 22.79 -8.55 10.19
N ALA A 411 23.77 -8.49 9.27
CA ALA A 411 23.55 -8.59 7.83
C ALA A 411 22.77 -9.86 7.39
N LYS A 412 22.89 -10.99 8.11
CA LYS A 412 22.09 -12.20 7.83
C LYS A 412 20.62 -11.99 8.17
N LYS A 413 20.32 -11.28 9.26
CA LYS A 413 18.93 -10.94 9.67
C LYS A 413 18.33 -9.91 8.72
N MET A 414 19.07 -8.87 8.36
CA MET A 414 18.64 -7.87 7.36
C MET A 414 18.26 -8.53 6.02
N LYS A 415 19.06 -9.50 5.56
CA LYS A 415 18.76 -10.27 4.32
C LYS A 415 17.64 -11.31 4.48
N LYS A 416 17.23 -11.67 5.70
CA LYS A 416 15.96 -12.38 5.94
C LYS A 416 14.78 -11.42 5.80
N LEU A 417 14.84 -10.27 6.48
CA LEU A 417 13.82 -9.22 6.43
C LEU A 417 13.60 -8.69 5.00
N GLU A 418 14.65 -8.61 4.19
CA GLU A 418 14.60 -8.30 2.75
C GLU A 418 13.66 -9.25 2.00
N LYS A 419 13.84 -10.57 2.17
CA LYS A 419 12.95 -11.58 1.57
C LYS A 419 11.54 -11.54 2.13
N GLU A 420 11.41 -11.37 3.44
CA GLU A 420 10.14 -11.32 4.15
C GLU A 420 9.27 -10.15 3.67
N TYR A 421 9.85 -8.94 3.62
CA TYR A 421 9.24 -7.75 3.05
C TYR A 421 8.89 -7.93 1.56
N THR A 422 9.77 -8.52 0.75
CA THR A 422 9.45 -8.84 -0.65
C THR A 422 8.23 -9.76 -0.75
N THR A 423 8.16 -10.84 0.05
CA THR A 423 7.00 -11.75 0.06
C THR A 423 5.72 -11.04 0.49
N ILE A 424 5.79 -10.19 1.52
CA ILE A 424 4.66 -9.35 1.96
C ILE A 424 4.18 -8.44 0.82
N LYS A 425 5.09 -7.71 0.14
CA LYS A 425 4.73 -6.80 -0.94
C LYS A 425 4.26 -7.48 -2.23
N THR A 426 4.75 -8.68 -2.53
CA THR A 426 4.17 -9.52 -3.60
C THR A 426 2.75 -9.93 -3.27
N LYS A 427 2.50 -10.43 -2.04
CA LYS A 427 1.15 -10.83 -1.58
C LYS A 427 0.17 -9.65 -1.53
N GLU A 428 0.58 -8.49 -1.01
CA GLU A 428 -0.22 -7.26 -1.08
C GLU A 428 -0.57 -6.87 -2.52
N MET A 429 0.37 -7.00 -3.46
CA MET A 429 0.13 -6.68 -4.88
C MET A 429 -0.84 -7.67 -5.52
N GLU A 430 -0.73 -8.97 -5.23
CA GLU A 430 -1.67 -10.00 -5.68
C GLU A 430 -3.08 -9.76 -5.13
N GLU A 431 -3.20 -9.46 -3.83
CA GLU A 431 -4.46 -9.08 -3.18
C GLU A 431 -5.05 -7.81 -3.80
N GLN A 432 -4.24 -6.78 -4.09
CA GLN A 432 -4.70 -5.57 -4.77
C GLN A 432 -5.13 -5.81 -6.22
N VAL A 433 -4.57 -6.80 -6.93
CA VAL A 433 -5.03 -7.20 -8.26
C VAL A 433 -6.37 -7.94 -8.17
N GLU A 434 -6.52 -8.89 -7.24
CA GLU A 434 -7.78 -9.62 -7.06
C GLU A 434 -8.89 -8.70 -6.53
N ILE A 435 -8.61 -7.77 -5.61
CA ILE A 435 -9.56 -6.73 -5.17
C ILE A 435 -10.03 -5.87 -6.34
N LYS A 436 -9.13 -5.49 -7.27
CA LYS A 436 -9.51 -4.73 -8.48
C LYS A 436 -10.40 -5.56 -9.41
N ARG A 437 -10.06 -6.84 -9.62
CA ARG A 437 -10.86 -7.79 -10.41
C ARG A 437 -12.26 -7.97 -9.80
N LEU A 438 -12.35 -8.28 -8.51
CA LEU A 438 -13.61 -8.44 -7.78
C LEU A 438 -14.45 -7.16 -7.80
N ARG A 439 -13.83 -5.96 -7.73
CA ARG A 439 -14.53 -4.68 -7.92
C ARG A 439 -15.09 -4.52 -9.34
N THR A 440 -14.37 -4.92 -10.38
CA THR A 440 -14.90 -4.91 -11.75
C THR A 440 -16.01 -5.94 -11.98
N GLU A 441 -15.89 -7.13 -11.38
CA GLU A 441 -16.90 -8.18 -11.47
C GLU A 441 -18.19 -7.80 -10.73
N ASN A 442 -18.08 -7.26 -9.51
CA ASN A 442 -19.23 -6.70 -8.78
C ASN A 442 -19.91 -5.54 -9.53
N ARG A 443 -19.16 -4.69 -10.24
CA ARG A 443 -19.74 -3.64 -11.09
C ARG A 443 -20.56 -4.21 -12.24
N LEU A 444 -20.06 -5.26 -12.91
CA LEU A 444 -20.78 -5.94 -14.00
C LEU A 444 -22.00 -6.70 -13.49
N LEU A 445 -21.91 -7.31 -12.30
CA LEU A 445 -23.05 -7.97 -11.65
C LEU A 445 -24.14 -6.97 -11.28
N LYS A 446 -23.80 -5.81 -10.70
CA LYS A 446 -24.77 -4.71 -10.46
C LYS A 446 -25.44 -4.28 -11.75
N GLN A 447 -24.68 -3.91 -12.79
CA GLN A 447 -25.27 -3.55 -14.09
C GLN A 447 -26.21 -4.60 -14.68
N ARG A 448 -25.98 -5.89 -14.40
CA ARG A 448 -26.87 -6.98 -14.82
C ARG A 448 -28.11 -7.12 -13.94
N ILE A 449 -28.01 -6.82 -12.64
CA ILE A 449 -29.15 -6.69 -11.73
C ILE A 449 -30.02 -5.51 -12.17
N ASP A 450 -29.45 -4.30 -12.34
CA ASP A 450 -30.16 -3.10 -12.81
C ASP A 450 -30.91 -3.34 -14.15
N THR A 451 -30.38 -4.23 -15.00
CA THR A 451 -30.99 -4.61 -16.28
C THR A 451 -32.10 -5.65 -16.11
N LEU A 452 -31.95 -6.58 -15.18
CA LEU A 452 -32.97 -7.60 -14.88
C LEU A 452 -34.16 -6.99 -14.13
N GLU A 453 -33.92 -6.03 -13.23
CA GLU A 453 -34.96 -5.28 -12.51
C GLU A 453 -35.85 -4.50 -13.48
N LYS A 454 -35.27 -3.75 -14.43
CA LYS A 454 -36.03 -3.08 -15.51
C LYS A 454 -36.81 -4.04 -16.41
N VAL A 455 -36.32 -5.27 -16.57
CA VAL A 455 -36.99 -6.36 -17.29
C VAL A 455 -38.02 -7.10 -16.42
N SER A 456 -38.10 -6.81 -15.12
CA SER A 456 -39.21 -7.17 -14.23
C SER A 456 -40.26 -6.06 -14.22
N GLU A 457 -39.86 -4.80 -13.97
CA GLU A 457 -40.73 -3.61 -14.00
C GLU A 457 -41.58 -3.56 -15.28
N THR A 458 -40.95 -3.66 -16.45
CA THR A 458 -41.66 -3.63 -17.75
C THR A 458 -42.58 -4.84 -17.98
N LYS A 459 -42.34 -5.99 -17.33
CA LYS A 459 -43.28 -7.13 -17.34
C LYS A 459 -44.43 -6.92 -16.37
N GLU A 460 -44.18 -6.36 -15.21
CA GLU A 460 -45.19 -6.04 -14.20
C GLU A 460 -46.15 -4.96 -14.74
N GLU A 461 -45.63 -3.93 -15.42
CA GLU A 461 -46.44 -2.98 -16.19
C GLU A 461 -47.27 -3.68 -17.28
N SER A 462 -46.68 -4.61 -18.02
CA SER A 462 -47.37 -5.38 -19.07
C SER A 462 -48.48 -6.29 -18.50
N ILE A 463 -48.24 -6.92 -17.34
CA ILE A 463 -49.22 -7.75 -16.64
C ILE A 463 -50.37 -6.87 -16.13
N LEU A 464 -50.07 -5.76 -15.45
CA LEU A 464 -51.08 -4.80 -14.98
C LEU A 464 -51.91 -4.22 -16.15
N GLN A 465 -51.32 -4.04 -17.33
CA GLN A 465 -52.05 -3.61 -18.52
C GLN A 465 -52.99 -4.70 -19.04
N LEU A 466 -52.53 -5.95 -19.13
CA LEU A 466 -53.36 -7.11 -19.51
C LEU A 466 -54.48 -7.37 -18.50
N GLU A 467 -54.25 -7.16 -17.20
CA GLU A 467 -55.29 -7.25 -16.17
C GLU A 467 -56.37 -6.17 -16.34
N ARG A 468 -56.00 -4.91 -16.63
CA ARG A 468 -56.97 -3.85 -16.96
C ARG A 468 -57.80 -4.20 -18.20
N GLU A 469 -57.14 -4.70 -19.25
CA GLU A 469 -57.82 -5.11 -20.48
C GLU A 469 -58.76 -6.29 -20.26
N LEU A 470 -58.37 -7.28 -19.45
CA LEU A 470 -59.21 -8.40 -19.03
C LEU A 470 -60.42 -7.94 -18.21
N VAL A 471 -60.23 -7.02 -17.25
CA VAL A 471 -61.33 -6.42 -16.46
C VAL A 471 -62.28 -5.63 -17.36
N GLN A 472 -61.76 -4.84 -18.31
CA GLN A 472 -62.59 -4.08 -19.25
C GLN A 472 -63.35 -5.00 -20.23
N ALA A 473 -62.75 -6.12 -20.65
CA ALA A 473 -63.42 -7.14 -21.46
C ALA A 473 -64.54 -7.82 -20.66
N ARG A 474 -64.30 -8.21 -19.40
CA ARG A 474 -65.31 -8.76 -18.48
C ARG A 474 -66.46 -7.78 -18.21
N LEU A 475 -66.18 -6.48 -18.10
CA LEU A 475 -67.21 -5.47 -17.93
C LEU A 475 -68.13 -5.40 -19.15
N LYS A 476 -67.55 -5.31 -20.37
CA LYS A 476 -68.31 -5.33 -21.63
C LYS A 476 -69.08 -6.63 -21.84
N GLU A 477 -68.50 -7.76 -21.42
CA GLU A 477 -69.19 -9.06 -21.40
C GLU A 477 -70.44 -8.98 -20.51
N ALA A 478 -70.30 -8.52 -19.26
CA ALA A 478 -71.42 -8.36 -18.34
C ALA A 478 -72.48 -7.36 -18.83
N GLU A 479 -72.07 -6.22 -19.42
CA GLU A 479 -72.97 -5.26 -20.08
C GLU A 479 -73.78 -5.94 -21.21
N SER A 480 -73.11 -6.71 -22.07
CA SER A 480 -73.76 -7.46 -23.15
C SER A 480 -74.68 -8.58 -22.65
N GLN A 481 -74.33 -9.26 -21.55
CA GLN A 481 -75.17 -10.27 -20.91
C GLN A 481 -76.41 -9.63 -20.27
N CYS A 482 -76.28 -8.45 -19.64
CA CYS A 482 -77.42 -7.68 -19.14
C CYS A 482 -78.34 -7.22 -20.28
N ALA A 483 -77.78 -6.71 -21.38
CA ALA A 483 -78.56 -6.31 -22.56
C ALA A 483 -79.26 -7.52 -23.24
N LEU A 484 -78.60 -8.68 -23.32
CA LEU A 484 -79.19 -9.94 -23.76
C LEU A 484 -80.33 -10.39 -22.84
N LYS A 485 -80.14 -10.31 -21.52
CA LYS A 485 -81.18 -10.66 -20.56
C LYS A 485 -82.37 -9.72 -20.63
N GLU A 486 -82.15 -8.41 -20.68
CA GLU A 486 -83.21 -7.43 -20.95
C GLU A 486 -83.97 -7.74 -22.25
N MET A 487 -83.28 -8.19 -23.30
CA MET A 487 -83.91 -8.55 -24.56
C MET A 487 -84.71 -9.86 -24.44
N GLN A 488 -84.23 -10.85 -23.68
CA GLN A 488 -84.97 -12.06 -23.33
C GLN A 488 -86.21 -11.75 -22.49
N ASP A 489 -86.09 -10.91 -21.46
CA ASP A 489 -87.21 -10.48 -20.63
C ASP A 489 -88.25 -9.69 -21.46
N LYS A 490 -87.81 -8.84 -22.40
CA LYS A 490 -88.68 -8.14 -23.37
C LYS A 490 -89.36 -9.11 -24.34
N ILE A 491 -88.69 -10.17 -24.78
CA ILE A 491 -89.28 -11.24 -25.61
C ILE A 491 -90.32 -12.01 -24.80
N LEU A 492 -90.00 -12.45 -23.57
CA LEU A 492 -90.95 -13.13 -22.68
C LEU A 492 -92.18 -12.28 -22.39
N ASP A 493 -92.03 -10.97 -22.20
CA ASP A 493 -93.17 -10.06 -22.04
C ASP A 493 -93.97 -9.85 -23.34
N ILE A 494 -93.35 -9.97 -24.54
CA ILE A 494 -94.05 -9.97 -25.83
C ILE A 494 -94.81 -11.28 -26.03
N GLU A 495 -94.19 -12.42 -25.75
CA GLU A 495 -94.81 -13.75 -25.80
C GLU A 495 -95.98 -13.84 -24.81
N LYS A 496 -95.78 -13.38 -23.58
CA LYS A 496 -96.82 -13.27 -22.56
C LYS A 496 -97.96 -12.36 -23.02
N ARG A 497 -97.66 -11.21 -23.64
CA ARG A 497 -98.68 -10.33 -24.23
C ARG A 497 -99.45 -11.00 -25.38
N ASN A 498 -98.78 -11.75 -26.25
CA ASN A 498 -99.42 -12.57 -27.28
C ASN A 498 -100.34 -13.64 -26.65
N THR A 499 -99.92 -14.34 -25.61
CA THR A 499 -100.75 -15.34 -24.90
C THR A 499 -101.85 -14.72 -24.03
N SER A 500 -101.82 -13.40 -23.77
CA SER A 500 -102.87 -12.67 -23.06
C SER A 500 -103.91 -12.01 -23.99
N LEU A 501 -103.78 -12.18 -25.30
CA LEU A 501 -104.85 -11.85 -26.24
C LEU A 501 -105.97 -12.90 -26.13
N PRO A 502 -107.25 -12.50 -26.16
CA PRO A 502 -108.38 -13.45 -26.19
C PRO A 502 -108.41 -14.30 -27.47
N ASP A 503 -107.78 -15.45 -27.36
CA ASP A 503 -108.15 -16.79 -27.81
C ASP A 503 -109.45 -16.91 -28.63
N ASP A 504 -109.33 -17.53 -29.81
CA ASP A 504 -110.29 -17.92 -30.87
C ASP A 504 -111.48 -17.01 -31.24
N THR A 505 -112.12 -16.34 -30.27
CA THR A 505 -113.26 -15.43 -30.42
C THR A 505 -113.06 -14.40 -31.54
N ASN A 506 -111.85 -13.84 -31.65
CA ASN A 506 -111.52 -12.88 -32.70
C ASN A 506 -111.34 -13.54 -34.08
N VAL A 507 -110.88 -14.79 -34.14
CA VAL A 507 -110.76 -15.55 -35.40
C VAL A 507 -112.13 -15.96 -35.89
N VAL A 508 -112.99 -16.51 -35.00
CA VAL A 508 -114.38 -16.85 -35.33
C VAL A 508 -115.15 -15.61 -35.76
N ARG A 509 -115.09 -14.50 -35.00
CA ARG A 509 -115.83 -13.28 -35.38
C ARG A 509 -115.30 -12.65 -36.68
N LEU A 510 -113.99 -12.69 -36.96
CA LEU A 510 -113.46 -12.25 -38.25
C LEU A 510 -113.82 -13.21 -39.40
N GLN A 511 -113.98 -14.51 -39.14
CA GLN A 511 -114.52 -15.46 -40.12
C GLN A 511 -116.00 -15.24 -40.36
N GLU A 512 -116.81 -14.97 -39.33
CA GLU A 512 -118.22 -14.60 -39.45
C GLU A 512 -118.41 -13.25 -40.15
N GLU A 513 -117.63 -12.22 -39.81
CA GLU A 513 -117.63 -10.94 -40.52
C GLU A 513 -117.16 -11.11 -41.97
N LEU A 514 -116.15 -11.95 -42.25
CA LEU A 514 -115.72 -12.27 -43.61
C LEU A 514 -116.78 -13.06 -44.39
N ILE A 515 -117.50 -14.00 -43.77
CA ILE A 515 -118.62 -14.74 -44.37
C ILE A 515 -119.80 -13.79 -44.63
N ALA A 516 -120.13 -12.89 -43.71
CA ALA A 516 -121.18 -11.90 -43.87
C ALA A 516 -120.81 -10.78 -44.86
N VAL A 517 -119.52 -10.49 -45.06
CA VAL A 517 -119.02 -9.64 -46.15
C VAL A 517 -119.02 -10.40 -47.47
N LYS A 518 -118.64 -11.68 -47.51
CA LYS A 518 -118.71 -12.55 -48.70
C LYS A 518 -120.14 -12.79 -49.18
N LEU A 519 -121.10 -12.91 -48.26
CA LEU A 519 -122.52 -12.99 -48.58
C LEU A 519 -123.03 -11.66 -49.13
N ARG A 520 -122.74 -10.52 -48.49
CA ARG A 520 -123.10 -9.20 -49.03
C ARG A 520 -122.39 -8.89 -50.36
N GLU A 521 -121.17 -9.38 -50.58
CA GLU A 521 -120.46 -9.32 -51.85
C GLU A 521 -121.17 -10.18 -52.91
N ALA A 522 -121.58 -11.40 -52.56
CA ALA A 522 -122.33 -12.29 -53.45
C ALA A 522 -123.71 -11.72 -53.80
N GLU A 523 -124.45 -11.20 -52.83
CA GLU A 523 -125.75 -10.52 -52.99
C GLU A 523 -125.62 -9.24 -53.81
N ALA A 524 -124.58 -8.43 -53.57
CA ALA A 524 -124.28 -7.27 -54.40
C ALA A 524 -123.87 -7.67 -55.83
N VAL A 525 -123.22 -8.83 -56.02
CA VAL A 525 -122.85 -9.35 -57.34
C VAL A 525 -124.03 -10.00 -58.07
N THR A 526 -124.99 -10.64 -57.38
CA THR A 526 -126.25 -11.09 -58.00
C THR A 526 -127.15 -9.91 -58.32
N GLY A 527 -127.33 -8.97 -57.39
CA GLY A 527 -128.04 -7.72 -57.64
C GLY A 527 -127.40 -6.91 -58.78
N GLN A 528 -126.07 -6.86 -58.87
CA GLN A 528 -125.38 -6.24 -60.01
C GLN A 528 -125.53 -7.06 -61.30
N LYS A 529 -125.69 -8.40 -61.26
CA LYS A 529 -125.99 -9.21 -62.46
C LYS A 529 -127.41 -9.00 -62.96
N GLU A 530 -128.38 -8.88 -62.06
CA GLU A 530 -129.78 -8.55 -62.36
C GLU A 530 -129.91 -7.11 -62.87
N LEU A 531 -129.28 -6.14 -62.19
CA LEU A 531 -129.23 -4.75 -62.66
C LEU A 531 -128.47 -4.65 -64.00
N ARG A 532 -127.41 -5.45 -64.23
CA ARG A 532 -126.78 -5.56 -65.56
C ARG A 532 -127.66 -6.27 -66.59
N GLN A 533 -128.66 -7.08 -66.20
CA GLN A 533 -129.65 -7.64 -67.13
C GLN A 533 -130.70 -6.59 -67.48
N GLN A 534 -131.28 -5.91 -66.49
CA GLN A 534 -132.19 -4.79 -66.71
C GLN A 534 -131.53 -3.67 -67.53
N VAL A 535 -130.27 -3.35 -67.24
CA VAL A 535 -129.47 -2.46 -68.07
C VAL A 535 -129.24 -3.05 -69.45
N ARG A 536 -128.94 -4.35 -69.64
CA ARG A 536 -128.88 -4.96 -70.99
C ARG A 536 -130.21 -4.83 -71.74
N ASP A 537 -131.35 -5.05 -71.10
CA ASP A 537 -132.66 -5.00 -71.74
C ASP A 537 -133.01 -3.56 -72.17
N VAL A 538 -132.63 -2.56 -71.35
CA VAL A 538 -132.73 -1.12 -71.70
C VAL A 538 -131.69 -0.71 -72.75
N GLU A 539 -130.46 -1.18 -72.62
CA GLU A 539 -129.34 -0.96 -73.57
C GLU A 539 -129.66 -1.55 -74.94
N GLU A 540 -130.35 -2.69 -75.02
CA GLU A 540 -130.79 -3.27 -76.29
C GLU A 540 -131.91 -2.43 -76.95
N HIS A 541 -132.83 -1.88 -76.15
CA HIS A 541 -133.80 -0.87 -76.63
C HIS A 541 -133.11 0.44 -77.05
N TRP A 542 -132.04 0.84 -76.36
CA TRP A 542 -131.29 2.06 -76.59
C TRP A 542 -130.30 1.93 -77.77
N GLN A 543 -129.72 0.75 -78.02
CA GLN A 543 -128.87 0.50 -79.19
C GLN A 543 -129.68 0.38 -80.48
N ARG A 544 -130.93 -0.10 -80.44
CA ARG A 544 -131.90 0.07 -81.54
C ARG A 544 -132.22 1.53 -81.85
N HIS A 545 -131.94 2.46 -80.92
CA HIS A 545 -132.08 3.90 -81.09
C HIS A 545 -130.75 4.55 -81.56
N LEU A 546 -129.63 4.26 -80.90
CA LEU A 546 -128.29 4.79 -81.21
C LEU A 546 -127.68 4.27 -82.52
N ALA A 547 -128.16 3.14 -83.05
CA ALA A 547 -127.84 2.67 -84.42
C ALA A 547 -128.21 3.68 -85.54
N ARG A 548 -128.79 4.84 -85.20
CA ARG A 548 -129.13 5.94 -86.10
C ARG A 548 -128.07 7.05 -86.19
N THR A 549 -127.07 7.13 -85.30
CA THR A 549 -126.11 8.27 -85.26
C THR A 549 -124.67 7.93 -84.80
N ALA A 550 -123.84 7.58 -85.79
CA ALA A 550 -122.38 7.80 -86.01
C ALA A 550 -121.38 8.21 -84.88
N GLY A 551 -120.11 7.73 -84.96
CA GLY A 551 -118.99 8.68 -84.71
C GLY A 551 -117.51 8.33 -84.37
N ARG A 552 -116.81 7.35 -84.99
CA ARG A 552 -115.32 7.37 -85.27
C ARG A 552 -114.28 7.28 -84.10
N TRP A 553 -113.04 6.89 -84.47
CA TRP A 553 -111.71 6.94 -83.77
C TRP A 553 -111.12 5.61 -83.23
N LYS A 554 -109.80 5.57 -82.96
CA LYS A 554 -108.89 4.54 -83.55
C LYS A 554 -107.48 4.40 -82.89
N ASP A 555 -106.90 3.18 -82.89
CA ASP A 555 -105.46 2.75 -82.72
C ASP A 555 -104.70 3.07 -81.40
N SER A 556 -103.56 2.45 -81.00
CA SER A 556 -102.87 1.16 -81.32
C SER A 556 -101.63 0.95 -80.38
N PRO A 557 -101.27 -0.28 -79.92
CA PRO A 557 -100.14 -0.50 -79.01
C PRO A 557 -98.90 -1.18 -79.67
N LYS A 558 -97.80 -0.43 -79.88
CA LYS A 558 -96.51 -0.99 -80.39
C LYS A 558 -95.21 -0.36 -79.83
N LYS A 559 -95.27 0.49 -78.79
CA LYS A 559 -94.10 1.32 -78.39
C LYS A 559 -93.26 0.75 -77.23
N ASN A 560 -93.83 -0.08 -76.35
CA ASN A 560 -93.20 -0.44 -75.06
C ASN A 560 -92.06 -1.45 -75.22
N ALA A 561 -92.31 -2.55 -75.95
CA ALA A 561 -91.37 -3.68 -76.10
C ALA A 561 -90.01 -3.34 -76.75
N MET A 562 -89.85 -2.15 -77.36
CA MET A 562 -88.54 -1.68 -77.82
C MET A 562 -87.72 -1.03 -76.69
N SER A 563 -88.38 -0.34 -75.74
CA SER A 563 -87.69 0.26 -74.59
C SER A 563 -87.12 -0.82 -73.68
N GLU A 564 -87.96 -1.81 -73.35
CA GLU A 564 -87.63 -2.91 -72.44
C GLU A 564 -86.33 -3.64 -72.87
N LEU A 565 -86.19 -3.97 -74.15
CA LEU A 565 -84.98 -4.60 -74.71
C LEU A 565 -83.76 -3.66 -74.75
N GLN A 566 -83.96 -2.35 -74.83
CA GLN A 566 -82.88 -1.37 -74.83
C GLN A 566 -82.35 -1.12 -73.40
N ASP A 567 -83.24 -1.14 -72.40
CA ASP A 567 -82.93 -1.03 -70.98
C ASP A 567 -82.22 -2.31 -70.47
N GLU A 568 -82.67 -3.52 -70.90
CA GLU A 568 -81.96 -4.77 -70.60
C GLU A 568 -80.51 -4.76 -71.12
N LEU A 569 -80.29 -4.33 -72.36
CA LEU A 569 -78.95 -4.27 -72.97
C LEU A 569 -78.01 -3.30 -72.21
N MET A 570 -78.54 -2.19 -71.70
CA MET A 570 -77.78 -1.27 -70.85
C MET A 570 -77.45 -1.91 -69.48
N SER A 571 -78.39 -2.67 -68.89
CA SER A 571 -78.15 -3.39 -67.63
C SER A 571 -77.04 -4.45 -67.74
N VAL A 572 -76.89 -5.09 -68.91
CA VAL A 572 -75.84 -6.09 -69.16
C VAL A 572 -74.48 -5.40 -69.31
N ARG A 573 -74.42 -4.30 -70.07
CA ARG A 573 -73.18 -3.51 -70.25
C ARG A 573 -72.65 -2.91 -68.95
N LEU A 574 -73.53 -2.47 -68.06
CA LEU A 574 -73.13 -1.96 -66.75
C LEU A 574 -72.46 -3.07 -65.91
N ARG A 575 -73.10 -4.24 -65.81
CA ARG A 575 -72.54 -5.42 -65.12
C ARG A 575 -71.25 -5.94 -65.74
N GLU A 576 -71.09 -5.86 -67.05
CA GLU A 576 -69.82 -6.19 -67.72
C GLU A 576 -68.71 -5.20 -67.30
N ALA A 577 -69.00 -3.90 -67.28
CA ALA A 577 -68.04 -2.88 -66.86
C ALA A 577 -67.66 -3.02 -65.38
N GLU A 578 -68.62 -3.33 -64.50
CA GLU A 578 -68.43 -3.62 -63.08
C GLU A 578 -67.51 -4.83 -62.88
N ALA A 579 -67.83 -5.99 -63.48
CA ALA A 579 -67.01 -7.20 -63.38
C ALA A 579 -65.59 -6.99 -63.98
N GLN A 580 -65.45 -6.20 -65.04
CA GLN A 580 -64.13 -5.82 -65.55
C GLN A 580 -63.37 -4.87 -64.60
N ALA A 581 -64.03 -4.04 -63.80
CA ALA A 581 -63.40 -3.20 -62.78
C ALA A 581 -62.90 -4.05 -61.60
N GLU A 582 -63.75 -4.92 -61.06
CA GLU A 582 -63.40 -5.88 -59.99
C GLU A 582 -62.21 -6.76 -60.38
N LEU A 583 -62.14 -7.22 -61.65
CA LEU A 583 -61.02 -8.01 -62.16
C LEU A 583 -59.71 -7.21 -62.25
N ARG A 584 -59.76 -5.90 -62.52
CA ARG A 584 -58.56 -5.03 -62.52
C ARG A 584 -58.09 -4.78 -61.09
N GLU A 585 -59.00 -4.47 -60.18
CA GLU A 585 -58.67 -4.28 -58.75
C GLU A 585 -58.09 -5.56 -58.12
N SER A 586 -58.69 -6.72 -58.40
CA SER A 586 -58.22 -8.02 -57.91
C SER A 586 -56.80 -8.35 -58.41
N ARG A 587 -56.45 -7.95 -59.65
CA ARG A 587 -55.09 -8.10 -60.19
C ARG A 587 -54.09 -7.13 -59.55
N GLN A 588 -54.50 -5.92 -59.22
CA GLN A 588 -53.65 -4.99 -58.47
C GLN A 588 -53.36 -5.52 -57.06
N ARG A 589 -54.39 -5.92 -56.31
CA ARG A 589 -54.24 -6.52 -54.97
C ARG A 589 -53.35 -7.77 -54.99
N MET A 590 -53.43 -8.59 -56.05
CA MET A 590 -52.56 -9.76 -56.23
C MET A 590 -51.08 -9.36 -56.37
N MET A 591 -50.77 -8.32 -57.15
CA MET A 591 -49.39 -7.82 -57.32
C MET A 591 -48.85 -7.15 -56.05
N GLU A 592 -49.71 -6.43 -55.32
CA GLU A 592 -49.38 -5.85 -54.01
C GLU A 592 -49.05 -6.96 -52.99
N LEU A 593 -49.86 -8.02 -52.91
CA LEU A 593 -49.60 -9.18 -52.05
C LEU A 593 -48.34 -9.95 -52.47
N GLU A 594 -48.05 -10.09 -53.76
CA GLU A 594 -46.86 -10.79 -54.26
C GLU A 594 -45.57 -10.02 -53.91
N THR A 595 -45.56 -8.70 -54.10
CA THR A 595 -44.42 -7.85 -53.67
C THR A 595 -44.27 -7.82 -52.15
N GLN A 596 -45.36 -7.76 -51.38
CA GLN A 596 -45.33 -7.85 -49.93
C GLN A 596 -44.76 -9.21 -49.45
N ASN A 597 -45.18 -10.31 -50.07
CA ASN A 597 -44.65 -11.65 -49.77
C ASN A 597 -43.14 -11.72 -50.07
N GLN A 598 -42.69 -11.17 -51.20
CA GLN A 598 -41.26 -11.09 -51.53
C GLN A 598 -40.46 -10.23 -50.53
N ILE A 599 -41.05 -9.15 -49.98
CA ILE A 599 -40.45 -8.34 -48.91
C ILE A 599 -40.36 -9.17 -47.61
N HIS A 600 -41.43 -9.84 -47.20
CA HIS A 600 -41.44 -10.70 -46.01
C HIS A 600 -40.43 -11.86 -46.12
N GLY A 601 -40.34 -12.54 -47.27
CA GLY A 601 -39.34 -13.57 -47.53
C GLY A 601 -37.89 -13.06 -47.54
N ASN A 602 -37.68 -11.79 -47.89
CA ASN A 602 -36.38 -11.13 -47.75
C ASN A 602 -36.06 -10.73 -46.30
N GLN A 603 -37.05 -10.37 -45.50
CA GLN A 603 -36.88 -10.11 -44.06
C GLN A 603 -36.58 -11.41 -43.31
N LEU A 604 -37.36 -12.48 -43.56
CA LEU A 604 -37.17 -13.80 -42.96
C LEU A 604 -35.76 -14.35 -43.20
N ARG A 605 -35.27 -14.30 -44.44
CA ARG A 605 -33.91 -14.77 -44.77
C ARG A 605 -32.79 -13.99 -44.05
N ARG A 606 -32.99 -12.70 -43.73
CA ARG A 606 -32.05 -11.95 -42.88
C ARG A 606 -32.13 -12.38 -41.43
N ALA A 607 -33.34 -12.46 -40.87
CA ALA A 607 -33.57 -12.92 -39.50
C ALA A 607 -33.03 -14.35 -39.26
N GLU A 608 -33.16 -15.26 -40.22
CA GLU A 608 -32.52 -16.57 -40.16
C GLU A 608 -30.98 -16.50 -40.18
N GLN A 609 -30.39 -15.59 -40.96
CA GLN A 609 -28.94 -15.46 -41.07
C GLN A 609 -28.33 -14.81 -39.84
N GLU A 610 -29.02 -13.83 -39.25
CA GLU A 610 -28.74 -13.28 -37.93
C GLU A 610 -28.88 -14.36 -36.86
N GLY A 611 -29.95 -15.16 -36.90
CA GLY A 611 -30.15 -16.32 -36.02
C GLY A 611 -29.03 -17.36 -36.10
N ARG A 612 -28.52 -17.66 -37.30
CA ARG A 612 -27.34 -18.52 -37.51
C ARG A 612 -26.08 -17.89 -36.87
N GLY A 613 -25.84 -16.59 -37.09
CA GLY A 613 -24.70 -15.87 -36.49
C GLY A 613 -24.76 -15.80 -34.95
N PHE A 614 -25.95 -15.66 -34.37
CA PHE A 614 -26.16 -15.75 -32.92
C PHE A 614 -25.93 -17.17 -32.40
N GLN A 615 -26.40 -18.21 -33.10
CA GLN A 615 -26.17 -19.61 -32.72
C GLN A 615 -24.67 -19.97 -32.75
N GLU A 616 -23.92 -19.47 -33.74
CA GLU A 616 -22.45 -19.60 -33.78
C GLU A 616 -21.80 -18.92 -32.57
N HIS A 617 -22.19 -17.68 -32.23
CA HIS A 617 -21.68 -17.01 -31.03
C HIS A 617 -22.02 -17.76 -29.74
N VAL A 618 -23.23 -18.30 -29.61
CA VAL A 618 -23.65 -19.11 -28.45
C VAL A 618 -22.80 -20.38 -28.34
N THR A 619 -22.49 -21.08 -29.44
CA THR A 619 -21.63 -22.28 -29.38
C THR A 619 -20.17 -21.95 -29.01
N VAL A 620 -19.60 -20.86 -29.54
CA VAL A 620 -18.25 -20.38 -29.18
C VAL A 620 -18.18 -19.98 -27.70
N LEU A 621 -19.14 -19.18 -27.22
CA LEU A 621 -19.22 -18.77 -25.81
C LEU A 621 -19.47 -19.99 -24.89
N THR A 622 -20.23 -20.98 -25.33
CA THR A 622 -20.42 -22.25 -24.58
C THR A 622 -19.11 -23.04 -24.47
N ALA A 623 -18.32 -23.11 -25.54
CA ALA A 623 -17.01 -23.77 -25.51
C ALA A 623 -16.01 -23.03 -24.60
N GLN A 624 -15.98 -21.69 -24.63
CA GLN A 624 -15.16 -20.88 -23.74
C GLN A 624 -15.55 -21.07 -22.27
N ASN A 625 -16.85 -21.03 -21.94
CA ASN A 625 -17.32 -21.27 -20.57
C ASN A 625 -16.96 -22.67 -20.06
N LYS A 626 -17.04 -23.72 -20.91
CA LYS A 626 -16.58 -25.07 -20.56
C LYS A 626 -15.08 -25.10 -20.25
N SER A 627 -14.25 -24.43 -21.05
CA SER A 627 -12.80 -24.32 -20.79
C SER A 627 -12.49 -23.60 -19.47
N LEU A 628 -13.16 -22.47 -19.21
CA LEU A 628 -13.01 -21.71 -17.96
C LEU A 628 -13.46 -22.52 -16.74
N TYR A 629 -14.54 -23.31 -16.86
CA TYR A 629 -15.01 -24.17 -15.77
C TYR A 629 -13.99 -25.27 -15.43
N VAL A 630 -13.34 -25.88 -16.43
CA VAL A 630 -12.25 -26.85 -16.22
C VAL A 630 -11.04 -26.20 -15.53
N GLN A 631 -10.65 -25.00 -15.96
CA GLN A 631 -9.56 -24.24 -15.32
C GLN A 631 -9.89 -23.90 -13.85
N LEU A 632 -11.13 -23.49 -13.57
CA LEU A 632 -11.60 -23.19 -12.22
C LEU A 632 -11.59 -24.42 -11.31
N GLN A 633 -11.95 -25.60 -11.82
CA GLN A 633 -11.85 -26.86 -11.07
C GLN A 633 -10.39 -27.25 -10.78
N GLU A 634 -9.49 -27.09 -11.74
CA GLU A 634 -8.05 -27.37 -11.56
C GLU A 634 -7.39 -26.39 -10.56
N ILE A 635 -7.81 -25.12 -10.53
CA ILE A 635 -7.38 -24.14 -9.52
C ILE A 635 -7.88 -24.55 -8.13
N LYS A 636 -9.16 -24.92 -7.99
CA LYS A 636 -9.71 -25.42 -6.71
C LYS A 636 -8.99 -26.67 -6.21
N ARG A 637 -8.65 -27.60 -7.12
CA ARG A 637 -7.87 -28.81 -6.81
C ARG A 637 -6.50 -28.45 -6.22
N LYS A 638 -5.76 -27.55 -6.87
CA LYS A 638 -4.47 -27.05 -6.38
C LYS A 638 -4.57 -26.28 -5.05
N GLN A 639 -5.64 -25.50 -4.87
CA GLN A 639 -5.88 -24.80 -3.60
C GLN A 639 -6.04 -25.78 -2.43
N ALA A 640 -6.80 -26.86 -2.63
CA ALA A 640 -6.96 -27.92 -1.62
C ALA A 640 -5.64 -28.68 -1.34
N GLU A 641 -4.81 -28.92 -2.36
CA GLU A 641 -3.47 -29.51 -2.18
C GLU A 641 -2.54 -28.61 -1.33
N ILE A 642 -2.57 -27.30 -1.55
CA ILE A 642 -1.79 -26.32 -0.78
C ILE A 642 -2.32 -26.20 0.65
N GLU A 643 -3.64 -26.15 0.84
CA GLU A 643 -4.26 -26.10 2.17
C GLU A 643 -3.93 -27.35 3.00
N CYS A 644 -3.90 -28.53 2.36
CA CYS A 644 -3.49 -29.79 2.99
C CYS A 644 -2.03 -29.72 3.47
N LYS A 645 -1.10 -29.28 2.60
CA LYS A 645 0.32 -29.11 2.96
C LYS A 645 0.54 -28.09 4.08
N ASN A 646 -0.17 -26.95 4.05
CA ASN A 646 -0.08 -25.96 5.11
C ASN A 646 -0.55 -26.53 6.47
N LYS A 647 -1.57 -27.40 6.49
CA LYS A 647 -2.03 -28.12 7.69
C LYS A 647 -1.00 -29.15 8.17
N GLU A 648 -0.35 -29.87 7.25
CA GLU A 648 0.75 -30.80 7.53
C GLU A 648 1.97 -30.09 8.13
N GLU A 649 2.39 -28.96 7.56
CA GLU A 649 3.50 -28.15 8.07
C GLU A 649 3.21 -27.58 9.47
N VAL A 650 1.99 -27.06 9.71
CA VAL A 650 1.56 -26.58 11.04
C VAL A 650 1.52 -27.73 12.06
N MET A 651 1.09 -28.93 11.66
CA MET A 651 1.13 -30.12 12.53
C MET A 651 2.58 -30.51 12.86
N ALA A 652 3.49 -30.48 11.87
CA ALA A 652 4.91 -30.76 12.08
C ALA A 652 5.63 -29.69 12.94
N VAL A 653 5.18 -28.43 12.95
CA VAL A 653 5.64 -27.42 13.93
C VAL A 653 5.15 -27.77 15.33
N ARG A 654 3.85 -28.05 15.52
CA ARG A 654 3.26 -28.37 16.83
C ARG A 654 3.84 -29.63 17.47
N LEU A 655 4.16 -30.65 16.67
CA LEU A 655 4.84 -31.86 17.17
C LEU A 655 6.21 -31.52 17.75
N ARG A 656 7.06 -30.79 17.02
CA ARG A 656 8.38 -30.34 17.50
C ARG A 656 8.29 -29.41 18.71
N GLU A 657 7.23 -28.62 18.82
CA GLU A 657 6.95 -27.78 20.00
C GLU A 657 6.60 -28.64 21.22
N ALA A 658 5.76 -29.67 21.06
CA ALA A 658 5.46 -30.64 22.10
C ALA A 658 6.71 -31.45 22.53
N ASP A 659 7.54 -31.89 21.57
CA ASP A 659 8.82 -32.58 21.83
C ASP A 659 9.76 -31.71 22.68
N ASN A 660 9.87 -30.41 22.34
CA ASN A 660 10.66 -29.45 23.11
C ASN A 660 10.10 -29.22 24.52
N ILE A 661 8.77 -29.15 24.67
CA ILE A 661 8.12 -28.99 25.99
C ILE A 661 8.35 -30.23 26.85
N ALA A 662 8.27 -31.43 26.29
CA ALA A 662 8.60 -32.67 26.98
C ALA A 662 10.06 -32.69 27.46
N ALA A 663 11.02 -32.37 26.58
CA ALA A 663 12.44 -32.27 26.94
C ALA A 663 12.71 -31.18 28.01
N MET A 664 11.97 -30.06 27.99
CA MET A 664 12.05 -29.05 29.05
C MET A 664 11.51 -29.57 30.40
N ALA A 665 10.44 -30.36 30.39
CA ALA A 665 9.89 -30.97 31.60
C ALA A 665 10.85 -32.02 32.21
N GLU A 666 11.47 -32.86 31.37
CA GLU A 666 12.51 -33.82 31.81
C GLU A 666 13.71 -33.10 32.45
N LEU A 667 14.20 -32.01 31.84
CA LEU A 667 15.28 -31.20 32.40
C LEU A 667 14.87 -30.50 33.71
N GLN A 668 13.64 -30.01 33.83
CA GLN A 668 13.13 -29.44 35.09
C GLN A 668 13.04 -30.50 36.19
N GLN A 669 12.60 -31.72 35.88
CA GLN A 669 12.59 -32.84 36.82
C GLN A 669 14.01 -33.20 37.29
N GLN A 670 14.98 -33.29 36.38
CA GLN A 670 16.39 -33.55 36.74
C GLN A 670 16.99 -32.44 37.61
N ILE A 671 16.65 -31.17 37.34
CA ILE A 671 17.07 -30.04 38.19
C ILE A 671 16.45 -30.18 39.59
N SER A 672 15.16 -30.46 39.69
CA SER A 672 14.49 -30.66 40.99
C SER A 672 15.08 -31.83 41.79
N GLU A 673 15.41 -32.95 41.13
CA GLU A 673 16.05 -34.10 41.77
C GLU A 673 17.46 -33.75 42.30
N LEU A 674 18.27 -33.02 41.51
CA LEU A 674 19.58 -32.54 41.94
C LEU A 674 19.49 -31.50 43.07
N GLU A 675 18.45 -30.68 43.11
CA GLU A 675 18.20 -29.74 44.22
C GLU A 675 17.80 -30.46 45.51
N ILE A 676 17.02 -31.54 45.42
CA ILE A 676 16.70 -32.43 46.55
C ILE A 676 17.99 -33.10 47.07
N GLN A 677 18.75 -33.79 46.21
CA GLN A 677 19.99 -34.47 46.60
C GLN A 677 21.03 -33.52 47.23
N LYS A 678 21.09 -32.27 46.75
CA LYS A 678 21.93 -31.19 47.31
C LYS A 678 21.50 -30.78 48.72
N GLU A 679 20.20 -30.67 48.97
CA GLU A 679 19.68 -30.30 50.29
C GLU A 679 19.75 -31.48 51.27
N GLU A 680 19.51 -32.72 50.82
CA GLU A 680 19.76 -33.96 51.57
C GLU A 680 21.23 -34.06 52.01
N GLY A 681 22.18 -33.84 51.08
CA GLY A 681 23.61 -33.83 51.39
C GLY A 681 24.01 -32.72 52.38
N LYS A 682 23.31 -31.57 52.34
CA LYS A 682 23.48 -30.47 53.31
C LYS A 682 22.91 -30.83 54.69
N VAL A 683 21.77 -31.51 54.77
CA VAL A 683 21.20 -32.04 56.02
C VAL A 683 22.11 -33.13 56.61
N GLN A 684 22.62 -34.06 55.79
CA GLN A 684 23.57 -35.08 56.23
C GLN A 684 24.89 -34.44 56.73
N GLY A 685 25.36 -33.38 56.09
CA GLY A 685 26.50 -32.59 56.56
C GLY A 685 26.25 -31.88 57.90
N GLN A 686 25.02 -31.46 58.18
CA GLN A 686 24.63 -30.89 59.48
C GLN A 686 24.52 -31.97 60.57
N LEU A 687 23.98 -33.15 60.25
CA LEU A 687 23.96 -34.32 61.15
C LEU A 687 25.38 -34.74 61.53
N ASN A 688 26.25 -35.00 60.55
CA ASN A 688 27.64 -35.41 60.79
C ASN A 688 28.42 -34.39 61.64
N ASN A 689 28.18 -33.09 61.45
CA ASN A 689 28.76 -32.02 62.28
C ASN A 689 28.16 -31.98 63.70
N THR A 690 26.87 -32.31 63.85
CA THR A 690 26.18 -32.37 65.15
C THR A 690 26.67 -33.57 65.96
N ASP A 691 26.82 -34.73 65.35
CA ASP A 691 27.38 -35.94 65.96
C ASP A 691 28.86 -35.73 66.34
N SER A 692 29.65 -35.12 65.43
CA SER A 692 31.03 -34.72 65.73
C SER A 692 31.10 -33.73 66.90
N SER A 693 30.15 -32.78 66.98
CA SER A 693 30.05 -31.83 68.09
C SER A 693 29.61 -32.48 69.40
N GLN A 694 28.77 -33.52 69.34
CA GLN A 694 28.39 -34.32 70.51
C GLN A 694 29.58 -35.15 71.00
N TYR A 695 30.27 -35.86 70.12
CA TYR A 695 31.49 -36.60 70.46
C TYR A 695 32.58 -35.70 71.06
N ILE A 696 32.70 -34.44 70.59
CA ILE A 696 33.58 -33.43 71.18
C ILE A 696 33.09 -32.94 72.56
N ARG A 697 31.78 -32.95 72.85
CA ARG A 697 31.25 -32.74 74.21
C ARG A 697 31.57 -33.94 75.11
N ASP A 698 31.24 -35.15 74.67
CA ASP A 698 31.47 -36.38 75.43
C ASP A 698 32.95 -36.55 75.80
N LEU A 699 33.88 -36.28 74.87
CA LEU A 699 35.31 -36.25 75.14
C LEU A 699 35.74 -35.13 76.09
N LYS A 700 35.12 -33.94 76.05
CA LYS A 700 35.39 -32.86 77.01
C LYS A 700 34.91 -33.22 78.40
N ASP A 701 33.77 -33.89 78.51
CA ASP A 701 33.18 -34.30 79.77
C ASP A 701 33.96 -35.48 80.38
N GLN A 702 34.38 -36.47 79.58
CA GLN A 702 35.38 -37.47 79.98
C GLN A 702 36.71 -36.83 80.42
N ILE A 703 37.19 -35.78 79.73
CA ILE A 703 38.38 -35.03 80.17
C ILE A 703 38.13 -34.25 81.46
N ALA A 704 36.92 -33.76 81.71
CA ALA A 704 36.54 -33.08 82.95
C ALA A 704 36.41 -34.07 84.12
N GLU A 705 35.87 -35.26 83.84
CA GLU A 705 35.73 -36.39 84.76
C GLU A 705 37.08 -37.00 85.11
N LEU A 706 37.95 -37.30 84.13
CA LEU A 706 39.35 -37.68 84.38
C LEU A 706 40.14 -36.58 85.13
N LYS A 707 39.87 -35.29 84.90
CA LYS A 707 40.43 -34.21 85.72
C LYS A 707 39.85 -34.18 87.13
N HIS A 708 38.59 -34.59 87.33
CA HIS A 708 37.98 -34.76 88.64
C HIS A 708 38.58 -35.97 89.37
N GLU A 709 38.72 -37.10 88.68
CA GLU A 709 39.36 -38.30 89.19
C GLU A 709 40.85 -38.07 89.51
N ILE A 710 41.61 -37.33 88.70
CA ILE A 710 42.98 -36.91 89.03
C ILE A 710 43.03 -35.99 90.26
N ARG A 711 41.99 -35.17 90.52
CA ARG A 711 41.87 -34.41 91.78
C ARG A 711 41.54 -35.35 92.95
N CYS A 712 40.62 -36.30 92.77
CA CYS A 712 40.25 -37.30 93.77
C CYS A 712 41.42 -38.21 94.13
N LEU A 713 42.18 -38.73 93.15
CA LEU A 713 43.37 -39.56 93.32
C LEU A 713 44.55 -38.79 93.93
N LYS A 714 44.64 -37.47 93.70
CA LYS A 714 45.56 -36.60 94.46
C LYS A 714 45.14 -36.42 95.93
N GLY A 715 43.84 -36.55 96.25
CA GLY A 715 43.34 -36.60 97.63
C GLY A 715 43.44 -37.99 98.28
N GLN A 716 43.13 -39.05 97.53
CA GLN A 716 43.06 -40.45 97.97
C GLN A 716 44.43 -41.14 98.11
N ARG A 717 45.52 -40.37 98.10
CA ARG A 717 46.80 -40.85 98.66
C ARG A 717 46.88 -40.73 100.20
N ALA A 718 45.75 -40.43 100.84
CA ALA A 718 45.50 -40.61 102.26
C ALA A 718 44.09 -41.23 102.47
N GLY A 719 43.91 -42.08 103.49
CA GLY A 719 42.58 -42.48 103.97
C GLY A 719 41.92 -43.72 103.32
N SER A 720 42.59 -44.87 103.44
CA SER A 720 42.00 -46.20 103.21
C SER A 720 40.72 -46.45 104.05
N MET A 721 39.67 -47.10 103.48
CA MET A 721 39.04 -48.32 104.04
C MET A 721 37.72 -48.79 103.38
N SER A 722 37.57 -50.12 103.27
CA SER A 722 36.34 -50.95 103.41
C SER A 722 35.26 -51.06 102.30
N ASN A 723 34.79 -52.32 102.17
CA ASN A 723 33.41 -52.80 101.93
C ASN A 723 32.69 -52.71 100.56
N GLN A 724 32.60 -53.88 99.91
CA GLN A 724 31.41 -54.46 99.23
C GLN A 724 30.23 -54.70 100.23
N PRO A 725 29.00 -55.16 99.84
CA PRO A 725 28.40 -55.43 98.51
C PRO A 725 26.90 -54.94 98.40
N SER A 726 26.00 -55.75 97.82
CA SER A 726 24.50 -55.68 97.72
C SER A 726 23.89 -54.76 96.64
N PHE A 727 22.95 -55.19 95.76
CA PHE A 727 21.59 -55.81 95.93
C PHE A 727 20.56 -54.79 96.49
N ASP A 728 19.31 -54.61 96.03
CA ASP A 728 18.44 -55.20 94.96
C ASP A 728 17.25 -54.18 94.72
N ARG A 729 15.96 -54.35 94.31
CA ARG A 729 15.01 -55.47 94.02
C ARG A 729 13.68 -55.00 93.36
N ILE A 730 13.28 -55.54 92.18
CA ILE A 730 11.85 -55.76 91.73
C ILE A 730 11.00 -54.48 91.37
N ARG A 731 9.85 -54.42 90.62
CA ARG A 731 8.74 -55.30 90.13
C ARG A 731 8.28 -54.86 88.71
N ILE A 732 8.13 -55.72 87.69
CA ILE A 732 6.92 -56.50 87.26
C ILE A 732 5.63 -55.70 86.97
N VAL A 733 5.14 -55.73 85.72
CA VAL A 733 3.80 -56.20 85.22
C VAL A 733 3.79 -56.15 83.67
N ASN A 734 3.02 -57.01 82.98
CA ASN A 734 2.89 -57.05 81.51
C ASN A 734 1.53 -57.64 81.06
N HIS A 735 1.03 -57.23 79.87
CA HIS A 735 -0.22 -57.64 79.16
C HIS A 735 -1.55 -57.33 79.90
N TYR A 736 -2.63 -56.87 79.24
CA TYR A 736 -3.48 -57.52 78.21
C TYR A 736 -4.14 -56.43 77.30
N ILE A 737 -4.28 -56.62 75.97
CA ILE A 737 -5.50 -57.05 75.21
C ILE A 737 -6.71 -56.08 75.38
N PRO A 738 -7.44 -55.66 74.31
CA PRO A 738 -7.48 -56.17 72.92
C PRO A 738 -7.02 -55.12 71.86
N ASP A 739 -7.28 -55.20 70.54
CA ASP A 739 -6.97 -56.19 69.46
C ASP A 739 -7.06 -55.38 68.10
N ASP A 740 -7.33 -55.79 66.85
CA ASP A 740 -7.88 -56.99 66.18
C ASP A 740 -7.55 -57.01 64.63
N GLU A 741 -8.15 -57.94 63.88
CA GLU A 741 -8.07 -58.30 62.42
C GLU A 741 -8.66 -57.30 61.35
N SER A 742 -8.55 -57.44 59.99
CA SER A 742 -7.68 -58.20 59.04
C SER A 742 -7.97 -57.89 57.51
N TYR A 743 -7.20 -58.54 56.59
CA TYR A 743 -7.43 -58.88 55.16
C TYR A 743 -7.55 -57.86 53.96
N GLN A 744 -6.60 -58.05 53.01
CA GLN A 744 -6.71 -58.21 51.53
C GLN A 744 -7.44 -57.21 50.57
N SER A 745 -6.61 -56.54 49.76
CA SER A 745 -6.52 -56.53 48.26
C SER A 745 -7.76 -56.51 47.34
N SER A 746 -7.65 -55.69 46.27
CA SER A 746 -8.30 -55.83 44.93
C SER A 746 -9.83 -55.55 44.84
N ASP A 747 -10.40 -55.11 43.70
CA ASP A 747 -9.90 -54.96 42.32
C ASP A 747 -10.71 -53.92 41.48
N GLU A 748 -10.17 -53.57 40.31
CA GLU A 748 -10.83 -53.22 39.02
C GLU A 748 -11.78 -52.01 38.78
N ASP A 749 -11.65 -51.54 37.53
CA ASP A 749 -12.29 -50.47 36.73
C ASP A 749 -13.84 -50.47 36.60
N ALA A 750 -14.42 -49.28 36.29
CA ALA A 750 -15.37 -49.08 35.18
C ALA A 750 -15.97 -47.65 35.05
N GLY A 751 -15.98 -47.11 33.82
CA GLY A 751 -17.26 -46.73 33.18
C GLY A 751 -17.91 -45.34 33.36
N LYS A 752 -17.33 -44.29 32.75
CA LYS A 752 -18.00 -43.20 31.99
C LYS A 752 -19.45 -42.72 32.33
N THR A 753 -19.58 -41.48 32.86
CA THR A 753 -20.46 -40.36 32.39
C THR A 753 -22.01 -40.52 32.25
N PRO A 754 -22.84 -39.47 31.99
CA PRO A 754 -22.61 -38.00 32.03
C PRO A 754 -23.64 -37.20 32.91
N SER A 755 -23.39 -35.89 33.06
CA SER A 755 -24.37 -34.77 33.22
C SER A 755 -25.47 -34.80 34.31
N HIS A 756 -25.76 -33.65 34.95
CA HIS A 756 -26.92 -32.77 34.64
C HIS A 756 -27.23 -31.76 35.78
N LEU A 757 -27.78 -30.59 35.39
CA LEU A 757 -28.69 -29.69 36.12
C LEU A 757 -28.25 -28.78 37.30
N ASP A 758 -28.68 -27.52 37.14
CA ASP A 758 -29.16 -26.50 38.10
C ASP A 758 -30.26 -27.02 39.10
N PRO A 759 -30.84 -26.22 40.05
CA PRO A 759 -30.60 -24.81 40.41
C PRO A 759 -30.54 -24.47 41.94
N GLN A 760 -30.52 -23.16 42.24
CA GLN A 760 -31.08 -22.45 43.43
C GLN A 760 -30.38 -22.50 44.83
N GLN A 761 -29.88 -21.31 45.21
CA GLN A 761 -30.10 -20.57 46.47
C GLN A 761 -30.09 -21.30 47.86
N SER A 762 -29.20 -20.89 48.77
CA SER A 762 -29.54 -20.13 50.01
C SER A 762 -28.35 -19.96 51.00
N SER A 763 -28.45 -18.96 51.92
CA SER A 763 -27.55 -18.63 53.06
C SER A 763 -26.07 -18.24 52.75
N SER A 764 -25.44 -17.17 53.24
CA SER A 764 -25.38 -16.44 54.55
C SER A 764 -24.59 -17.19 55.65
N SER A 765 -23.61 -16.63 56.38
CA SER A 765 -23.25 -15.23 56.75
C SER A 765 -21.70 -15.11 56.88
N HIS A 766 -21.02 -13.95 57.00
CA HIS A 766 -21.17 -12.77 57.88
C HIS A 766 -20.45 -11.53 57.27
N THR A 767 -21.05 -10.34 57.20
CA THR A 767 -20.86 -9.19 58.13
C THR A 767 -19.41 -8.99 58.63
N SER A 768 -18.77 -7.83 58.45
CA SER A 768 -19.25 -6.44 58.60
C SER A 768 -18.73 -5.51 57.47
N LEU A 769 -19.40 -4.43 57.00
CA LEU A 769 -19.94 -3.23 57.68
C LEU A 769 -18.85 -2.45 58.44
N ILE A 770 -18.72 -1.12 58.36
CA ILE A 770 -19.71 -0.04 58.16
C ILE A 770 -19.19 0.95 57.06
N ARG A 771 -19.95 1.42 56.04
CA ARG A 771 -21.10 2.38 55.99
C ARG A 771 -20.66 3.85 56.29
N LEU A 772 -21.24 4.98 55.84
CA LEU A 772 -22.40 5.46 55.03
C LEU A 772 -21.94 6.81 54.37
N HIS A 773 -22.61 7.50 53.44
CA HIS A 773 -23.47 7.25 52.24
C HIS A 773 -23.77 8.64 51.58
N PRO A 774 -24.42 8.74 50.40
CA PRO A 774 -24.61 10.00 49.66
C PRO A 774 -26.06 10.55 49.70
N SER A 775 -26.28 11.66 48.98
CA SER A 775 -27.56 12.16 48.41
C SER A 775 -27.20 12.73 47.03
N LEU A 776 -27.85 12.37 45.89
CA LEU A 776 -29.19 12.79 45.43
C LEU A 776 -29.33 14.33 45.47
N ASP A 777 -29.63 15.02 44.37
CA ASP A 777 -30.83 14.82 43.52
C ASP A 777 -30.69 15.29 42.04
N LEU A 778 -31.81 15.24 41.30
CA LEU A 778 -32.05 15.76 39.94
C LEU A 778 -31.93 17.30 39.85
N ASP A 779 -31.65 17.84 38.64
CA ASP A 779 -32.62 18.71 37.94
C ASP A 779 -32.33 18.91 36.42
N ASN A 780 -33.31 19.46 35.70
CA ASN A 780 -33.30 19.82 34.27
C ASN A 780 -32.70 21.22 33.99
N ARG A 781 -32.07 21.37 32.81
CA ARG A 781 -32.20 22.48 31.80
C ARG A 781 -31.21 22.20 30.65
N LEU A 782 -31.59 22.21 29.37
CA LEU A 782 -32.15 23.29 28.52
C LEU A 782 -31.22 24.50 28.40
N GLY A 783 -30.75 24.76 27.18
CA GLY A 783 -29.80 25.82 26.84
C GLY A 783 -29.28 25.70 25.42
N ASP A 784 -30.13 26.01 24.44
CA ASP A 784 -29.76 26.06 23.02
C ASP A 784 -28.87 27.26 22.69
N THR A 785 -27.99 27.12 21.70
CA THR A 785 -27.55 28.22 20.82
C THR A 785 -27.14 27.64 19.48
N ASP A 786 -27.84 28.03 18.43
CA ASP A 786 -27.58 27.60 17.05
C ASP A 786 -26.38 28.31 16.41
N SER A 787 -25.79 27.64 15.42
CA SER A 787 -25.34 28.32 14.19
C SER A 787 -25.39 27.31 13.04
N GLU A 788 -26.21 27.60 12.03
CA GLU A 788 -26.32 26.83 10.78
C GLU A 788 -25.06 27.01 9.89
N GLY A 789 -24.89 26.18 8.86
CA GLY A 789 -23.82 26.35 7.88
C GLY A 789 -23.37 25.09 7.11
N ASP A 790 -24.32 24.40 6.46
CA ASP A 790 -24.24 23.56 5.24
C ASP A 790 -22.91 22.84 4.89
N ASP A 791 -22.89 21.49 4.83
CA ASP A 791 -23.13 20.64 3.63
C ASP A 791 -21.92 20.66 2.64
N ASP A 792 -21.43 19.56 2.09
CA ASP A 792 -22.11 18.46 1.39
C ASP A 792 -21.20 17.20 1.31
N GLY A 793 -21.74 16.00 1.05
CA GLY A 793 -20.93 14.83 0.61
C GLY A 793 -20.96 13.54 1.48
N GLU A 794 -22.10 12.85 1.53
CA GLU A 794 -22.32 11.64 2.34
C GLU A 794 -21.40 10.43 2.06
N GLY A 795 -21.09 9.68 3.12
CA GLY A 795 -20.59 8.29 3.06
C GLY A 795 -21.58 7.31 3.69
N LEU A 796 -22.41 6.66 2.87
CA LEU A 796 -23.48 5.76 3.35
C LEU A 796 -22.95 4.46 3.99
N VAL A 797 -23.20 4.31 5.29
CA VAL A 797 -22.97 3.09 6.07
C VAL A 797 -24.25 2.25 6.09
N LEU A 798 -24.17 0.98 5.64
CA LEU A 798 -25.30 0.05 5.69
C LEU A 798 -25.38 -0.66 7.05
N SER A 799 -26.47 -0.43 7.76
CA SER A 799 -26.80 -1.10 9.04
C SER A 799 -27.54 -2.43 8.83
N VAL A 800 -27.31 -3.38 9.74
CA VAL A 800 -27.93 -4.73 9.71
C VAL A 800 -29.22 -4.74 10.54
N PRO A 801 -30.37 -5.20 10.00
CA PRO A 801 -31.60 -5.37 10.78
C PRO A 801 -31.61 -6.68 11.60
N PRO A 802 -32.26 -6.72 12.78
CA PRO A 802 -32.31 -7.89 13.64
C PRO A 802 -33.33 -8.95 13.16
N ASN A 803 -33.15 -10.19 13.63
CA ASN A 803 -33.97 -11.35 13.26
C ASN A 803 -35.07 -11.65 14.30
N GLY A 804 -36.27 -12.06 13.88
CA GLY A 804 -37.46 -12.14 14.76
C GLY A 804 -38.57 -13.10 14.32
N THR A 805 -38.51 -14.34 14.84
CA THR A 805 -39.58 -15.33 15.14
C THR A 805 -41.05 -14.84 15.17
N HIS A 806 -42.10 -15.63 14.85
CA HIS A 806 -42.29 -17.09 14.62
C HIS A 806 -43.75 -17.41 14.12
N LYS A 807 -44.07 -18.71 13.87
CA LYS A 807 -45.41 -19.36 13.63
C LYS A 807 -46.04 -19.16 12.23
N HIS A 808 -46.85 -20.06 11.64
CA HIS A 808 -47.19 -21.51 11.83
C HIS A 808 -47.59 -22.05 10.40
N THR A 809 -47.03 -23.14 9.85
CA THR A 809 -47.39 -24.59 9.99
C THR A 809 -48.62 -25.06 9.15
N ILE A 810 -48.49 -26.24 8.49
CA ILE A 810 -49.47 -27.00 7.66
C ILE A 810 -49.86 -26.31 6.31
N VAL A 811 -49.99 -26.97 5.14
CA VAL A 811 -49.78 -28.38 4.70
C VAL A 811 -48.49 -28.51 3.90
#